data_AF-A0A2N9NS64-F1
#
_entry.id   AF-A0A2N9NS64-F1
#
_cell.length_a   1.000
_cell.length_b   1.000
_cell.length_c   1.000
_cell.angle_alpha   90.00
_cell.angle_beta   90.00
_cell.angle_gamma   90.00
#
_symmetry.space_group_name_H-M   'P 1'
#
loop_
_entity.id
_entity.type
_entity.pdbx_description
1 polymer ?
#
loop_
_entity_poly.entity_id
_entity_poly.type
_entity_poly.pdbx_seq_one_letter_code
_entity_poly.pdbx_strand_id
1 'polypeptide(L)'
;MKFLLRLVPWFFVALFGAEIVAVMMPKKDGEFHVREFGRLPVLLNGRIQPFDSVARNALLQMRSTGDVPLEEVPSWKFWHHPEKLKASAWLLEVMTRPDIADTRPVFLIHHSDLLGELKLQDKGIEKSGLRYYTFNELKPVYEVIMDQGQKADQVKPEEQTTFQKQVSKLANAVILYRRLKLTLEPEGVEDFSKELAEFQKNLGPVQAAVAASEKGKEFDQEAVRSMAVPVQQFQLMAEAGYALIIPPLNPQAGRDRWQNVGTSLLETFRTGHLHPAVTFLTTIATAYQQQSASQFNEAVDQYQAWLAPNFARELRKGRAEFYYNDVKAFLHSMIIYIFALLLAGGALLTFSVVPNLSETLRRSAFYLVILAWCFHTFGLVFRMALEGRPPVTNLYSSAIFIGWATVVLGLVLERIYRASIGIVVGSVAGFVTLLIAHNLALGGDTMEMLRAVLDTNFWLATHVVVVTLGYASTFVAGLLAILYIFLGLFTPLLSRKIGARPAAEAPTAVTKTPRTAAKMARDPVPATASAGRAVEMDLSKALSKMVYGIVCFATLFSFVGTVLGGIWADQSWGRFWGWDPKENGALLIVLWNALILHARWGGLVRERGLMNLAVFGNVVTSFSWFGVNMLGIGLHSYGFMDAAFKWLMMFIAGQLLIIGDGLLPKSCWQSFSSPTQRLGLPVRWCALLLNVAVMLMGFFFGYNSVLGISALLVFFAFVGTLSLATAMSGTPTAPPAPAPDRRGVTAASS
;
A
#
# COMPACT_ATOMS: atom_id res chain seq x y z
N MET A 1 -9.97 -20.32 -34.37
CA MET A 1 -9.42 -20.49 -32.99
C MET A 1 -8.01 -19.92 -32.80
N LYS A 2 -6.97 -20.32 -33.56
CA LYS A 2 -5.60 -19.78 -33.40
C LYS A 2 -5.47 -18.26 -33.61
N PHE A 3 -6.24 -17.69 -34.53
CA PHE A 3 -6.30 -16.24 -34.76
C PHE A 3 -6.90 -15.49 -33.56
N LEU A 4 -8.04 -15.97 -33.04
CA LEU A 4 -8.69 -15.42 -31.84
C LEU A 4 -7.75 -15.42 -30.62
N LEU A 5 -7.02 -16.52 -30.39
CA LEU A 5 -6.05 -16.63 -29.28
C LEU A 5 -4.91 -15.60 -29.40
N ARG A 6 -4.50 -15.19 -30.61
CA ARG A 6 -3.48 -14.15 -30.78
C ARG A 6 -3.99 -12.75 -30.45
N LEU A 7 -5.31 -12.52 -30.47
CA LEU A 7 -5.92 -11.22 -30.17
C LEU A 7 -6.19 -11.03 -28.67
N VAL A 8 -6.30 -12.12 -27.90
CA VAL A 8 -6.60 -12.07 -26.45
C VAL A 8 -5.66 -11.15 -25.65
N PRO A 9 -4.32 -11.18 -25.84
CA PRO A 9 -3.44 -10.28 -25.08
C PRO A 9 -3.73 -8.80 -25.39
N TRP A 10 -4.01 -8.47 -26.65
CA TRP A 10 -4.35 -7.12 -27.08
C TRP A 10 -5.71 -6.67 -26.58
N PHE A 11 -6.68 -7.58 -26.49
CA PHE A 11 -7.97 -7.31 -25.88
C PHE A 11 -7.81 -6.89 -24.40
N PHE A 12 -7.03 -7.62 -23.60
CA PHE A 12 -6.78 -7.25 -22.21
C PHE A 12 -6.05 -5.92 -22.08
N VAL A 13 -5.03 -5.67 -22.91
CA VAL A 13 -4.32 -4.37 -22.92
C VAL A 13 -5.26 -3.24 -23.32
N ALA A 14 -6.13 -3.43 -24.31
CA ALA A 14 -7.10 -2.43 -24.72
C ALA A 14 -8.15 -2.17 -23.63
N LEU A 15 -8.64 -3.21 -22.95
CA LEU A 15 -9.62 -3.11 -21.88
C LEU A 15 -9.07 -2.28 -20.70
N PHE A 16 -7.94 -2.67 -20.14
CA PHE A 16 -7.33 -1.96 -19.01
C PHE A 16 -6.70 -0.62 -19.44
N GLY A 17 -6.23 -0.51 -20.69
CA GLY A 17 -5.77 0.75 -21.26
C GLY A 17 -6.90 1.77 -21.39
N ALA A 18 -8.07 1.35 -21.84
CA ALA A 18 -9.26 2.20 -21.89
C ALA A 18 -9.71 2.63 -20.49
N GLU A 19 -9.65 1.74 -19.50
CA GLU A 19 -9.91 2.09 -18.09
C GLU A 19 -8.94 3.18 -17.60
N ILE A 20 -7.63 3.03 -17.84
CA ILE A 20 -6.61 4.03 -17.45
C ILE A 20 -6.91 5.37 -18.13
N VAL A 21 -7.18 5.38 -19.44
CA VAL A 21 -7.52 6.60 -20.18
C VAL A 21 -8.76 7.26 -19.59
N ALA A 22 -9.82 6.50 -19.35
CA ALA A 22 -11.07 7.02 -18.78
C ALA A 22 -10.86 7.66 -17.40
N VAL A 23 -10.00 7.08 -16.56
CA VAL A 23 -9.67 7.62 -15.23
C VAL A 23 -8.79 8.87 -15.30
N MET A 24 -7.92 8.98 -16.31
CA MET A 24 -7.07 10.16 -16.53
C MET A 24 -7.82 11.33 -17.20
N MET A 25 -8.99 11.10 -17.79
CA MET A 25 -9.77 12.17 -18.41
C MET A 25 -10.35 13.13 -17.35
N PRO A 26 -10.37 14.45 -17.63
CA PRO A 26 -10.96 15.41 -16.72
C PRO A 26 -12.45 15.16 -16.57
N LYS A 27 -12.91 14.98 -15.33
CA LYS A 27 -14.33 14.87 -15.01
C LYS A 27 -14.91 16.26 -14.82
N LYS A 28 -16.05 16.51 -15.46
CA LYS A 28 -16.82 17.74 -15.33
C LYS A 28 -17.49 17.82 -13.95
N ASP A 29 -17.67 19.03 -13.45
CA ASP A 29 -18.55 19.28 -12.31
C ASP A 29 -20.01 19.09 -12.68
N GLY A 30 -20.84 18.90 -11.66
CA GLY A 30 -22.29 18.92 -11.77
C GLY A 30 -22.82 20.36 -11.79
N GLU A 31 -23.98 20.57 -11.19
CA GLU A 31 -24.59 21.90 -11.06
C GLU A 31 -23.70 22.87 -10.25
N PHE A 32 -23.19 22.41 -9.11
CA PHE A 32 -22.19 23.12 -8.31
C PHE A 32 -20.77 22.71 -8.73
N HIS A 33 -19.88 23.69 -8.88
CA HIS A 33 -18.45 23.53 -9.19
C HIS A 33 -17.64 23.05 -7.96
N VAL A 34 -18.08 21.94 -7.36
CA VAL A 34 -17.49 21.43 -6.11
C VAL A 34 -16.09 20.88 -6.31
N ARG A 35 -15.74 20.35 -7.49
CA ARG A 35 -14.36 19.93 -7.79
C ARG A 35 -13.44 21.14 -7.90
N GLU A 36 -13.92 22.27 -8.43
CA GLU A 36 -13.15 23.51 -8.42
C GLU A 36 -12.95 24.06 -7.00
N PHE A 37 -13.99 24.08 -6.16
CA PHE A 37 -13.84 24.37 -4.73
C PHE A 37 -12.84 23.43 -4.06
N GLY A 38 -12.96 22.13 -4.33
CA GLY A 38 -12.09 21.09 -3.79
C GLY A 38 -10.61 21.27 -4.14
N ARG A 39 -10.27 22.01 -5.20
CA ARG A 39 -8.89 22.30 -5.62
C ARG A 39 -8.27 23.51 -4.93
N LEU A 40 -9.07 24.33 -4.24
CA LEU A 40 -8.58 25.53 -3.56
C LEU A 40 -7.52 25.16 -2.50
N PRO A 41 -6.45 25.96 -2.39
CA PRO A 41 -5.32 25.64 -1.53
C PRO A 41 -5.63 25.93 -0.06
N VAL A 42 -5.15 25.05 0.80
CA VAL A 42 -5.26 25.09 2.26
C VAL A 42 -3.89 24.78 2.86
N LEU A 43 -3.50 25.48 3.92
CA LEU A 43 -2.35 25.09 4.73
C LEU A 43 -2.83 24.25 5.92
N LEU A 44 -2.36 23.00 5.99
CA LEU A 44 -2.63 22.10 7.11
C LEU A 44 -1.38 21.25 7.37
N ASN A 45 -1.02 21.06 8.64
CA ASN A 45 0.18 20.34 9.07
C ASN A 45 1.49 20.84 8.40
N GLY A 46 1.57 22.16 8.15
CA GLY A 46 2.74 22.79 7.53
C GLY A 46 2.86 22.61 6.01
N ARG A 47 1.88 21.97 5.36
CA ARG A 47 1.89 21.69 3.92
C ARG A 47 0.67 22.30 3.22
N ILE A 48 0.91 22.98 2.09
CA ILE A 48 -0.17 23.40 1.19
C ILE A 48 -0.73 22.16 0.49
N GLN A 49 -2.04 21.96 0.61
CA GLN A 49 -2.82 20.86 0.04
C GLN A 49 -4.23 21.35 -0.37
N PRO A 50 -4.97 20.65 -1.24
CA PRO A 50 -6.32 21.05 -1.61
C PRO A 50 -7.35 20.71 -0.52
N PHE A 51 -8.49 21.41 -0.49
CA PHE A 51 -9.64 21.04 0.36
C PHE A 51 -10.08 19.57 0.18
N ASP A 52 -9.97 19.02 -1.03
CA ASP A 52 -10.23 17.60 -1.29
C ASP A 52 -9.34 16.66 -0.46
N SER A 53 -8.05 16.97 -0.28
CA SER A 53 -7.17 16.15 0.57
C SER A 53 -7.61 16.22 2.03
N VAL A 54 -7.94 17.42 2.54
CA VAL A 54 -8.47 17.62 3.89
C VAL A 54 -9.73 16.78 4.10
N ALA A 55 -10.66 16.85 3.16
CA ALA A 55 -11.93 16.12 3.20
C ALA A 55 -11.73 14.60 3.18
N ARG A 56 -10.91 14.09 2.26
CA ARG A 56 -10.63 12.65 2.14
C ARG A 56 -10.00 12.10 3.40
N ASN A 57 -8.99 12.80 3.92
CA ASN A 57 -8.27 12.36 5.11
C ASN A 57 -9.18 12.36 6.34
N ALA A 58 -10.04 13.38 6.49
CA ALA A 58 -11.04 13.41 7.55
C ALA A 58 -12.05 12.25 7.46
N LEU A 59 -12.58 11.97 6.27
CA LEU A 59 -13.47 10.82 6.06
C LEU A 59 -12.78 9.48 6.27
N LEU A 60 -11.50 9.33 5.91
CA LEU A 60 -10.74 8.11 6.21
C LEU A 60 -10.59 7.90 7.72
N GLN A 61 -10.30 8.96 8.48
CA GLN A 61 -10.17 8.87 9.93
C GLN A 61 -11.50 8.51 10.63
N MET A 62 -12.64 9.07 10.16
CA MET A 62 -13.95 8.86 10.79
C MET A 62 -14.72 7.64 10.27
N ARG A 63 -14.67 7.40 8.95
CA ARG A 63 -15.50 6.41 8.23
C ARG A 63 -14.70 5.27 7.61
N SER A 64 -13.37 5.40 7.54
CA SER A 64 -12.46 4.47 6.84
C SER A 64 -12.69 4.36 5.32
N THR A 65 -13.46 5.29 4.76
CA THR A 65 -13.77 5.36 3.33
C THR A 65 -13.87 6.82 2.90
N GLY A 66 -13.41 7.16 1.70
CA GLY A 66 -13.36 8.55 1.23
C GLY A 66 -14.66 9.15 0.65
N ASP A 67 -15.79 8.44 0.71
CA ASP A 67 -17.10 8.91 0.20
C ASP A 67 -18.21 8.54 1.22
N VAL A 68 -19.31 9.30 1.24
CA VAL A 68 -20.49 9.04 2.11
C VAL A 68 -21.68 8.60 1.24
N PRO A 69 -22.28 7.42 1.48
CA PRO A 69 -23.47 7.00 0.75
C PRO A 69 -24.66 7.89 1.12
N LEU A 70 -25.44 8.31 0.12
CA LEU A 70 -26.67 9.09 0.30
C LEU A 70 -27.90 8.20 0.44
N GLU A 71 -27.82 6.95 -0.03
CA GLU A 71 -28.90 5.96 0.07
C GLU A 71 -28.41 4.62 0.61
N GLU A 72 -29.31 3.93 1.30
CA GLU A 72 -29.13 2.55 1.72
C GLU A 72 -29.57 1.61 0.61
N VAL A 73 -28.59 0.88 0.07
CA VAL A 73 -28.85 -0.14 -0.94
C VAL A 73 -28.70 -1.51 -0.29
N PRO A 74 -29.78 -2.31 -0.22
CA PRO A 74 -29.70 -3.68 0.29
C PRO A 74 -28.66 -4.49 -0.46
N SER A 75 -27.92 -5.34 0.25
CA SER A 75 -26.80 -6.13 -0.31
C SER A 75 -27.18 -7.01 -1.50
N TRP A 76 -28.44 -7.43 -1.59
CA TRP A 76 -28.96 -8.22 -2.72
C TRP A 76 -29.11 -7.42 -4.03
N LYS A 77 -29.16 -6.07 -3.98
CA LYS A 77 -29.18 -5.20 -5.17
C LYS A 77 -27.77 -4.84 -5.64
N PHE A 78 -26.90 -5.83 -5.86
CA PHE A 78 -25.50 -5.61 -6.22
C PHE A 78 -25.28 -4.84 -7.54
N TRP A 79 -26.29 -4.80 -8.43
CA TRP A 79 -26.30 -4.03 -9.67
C TRP A 79 -26.59 -2.53 -9.49
N HIS A 80 -27.15 -2.12 -8.35
CA HIS A 80 -27.46 -0.73 -8.08
C HIS A 80 -26.32 -0.10 -7.27
N HIS A 81 -25.70 0.93 -7.84
CA HIS A 81 -24.64 1.67 -7.17
C HIS A 81 -25.26 2.84 -6.42
N PRO A 82 -25.15 2.87 -5.07
CA PRO A 82 -25.74 3.96 -4.30
C PRO A 82 -25.18 5.29 -4.77
N GLU A 83 -26.03 6.30 -4.82
CA GLU A 83 -25.58 7.68 -4.90
C GLU A 83 -24.66 8.00 -3.71
N LYS A 84 -23.55 8.70 -3.97
CA LYS A 84 -22.51 8.97 -2.97
C LYS A 84 -22.13 10.44 -2.99
N LEU A 85 -22.15 11.04 -1.80
CA LEU A 85 -21.53 12.32 -1.55
C LEU A 85 -20.01 12.16 -1.55
N LYS A 86 -19.36 12.89 -2.46
CA LYS A 86 -17.89 12.89 -2.59
C LYS A 86 -17.26 13.72 -1.48
N ALA A 87 -15.99 13.43 -1.17
CA ALA A 87 -15.25 14.08 -0.08
C ALA A 87 -15.40 15.62 -0.06
N SER A 88 -15.08 16.31 -1.15
CA SER A 88 -15.19 17.79 -1.20
C SER A 88 -16.62 18.30 -0.98
N ALA A 89 -17.63 17.61 -1.51
CA ALA A 89 -19.03 17.97 -1.31
C ALA A 89 -19.46 17.75 0.14
N TRP A 90 -19.03 16.64 0.75
CA TRP A 90 -19.27 16.35 2.15
C TRP A 90 -18.61 17.39 3.06
N LEU A 91 -17.36 17.76 2.80
CA LEU A 91 -16.67 18.77 3.63
C LEU A 91 -17.37 20.13 3.51
N LEU A 92 -17.77 20.51 2.31
CA LEU A 92 -18.54 21.74 2.08
C LEU A 92 -19.87 21.71 2.83
N GLU A 93 -20.61 20.59 2.79
CA GLU A 93 -21.84 20.37 3.57
C GLU A 93 -21.57 20.47 5.08
N VAL A 94 -20.50 19.88 5.60
CA VAL A 94 -20.13 20.01 7.03
C VAL A 94 -19.84 21.45 7.43
N MET A 95 -19.22 22.23 6.56
CA MET A 95 -18.83 23.62 6.85
C MET A 95 -19.97 24.62 6.71
N THR A 96 -21.02 24.31 5.95
CA THR A 96 -22.04 25.29 5.54
C THR A 96 -23.48 24.85 5.77
N ARG A 97 -23.73 23.55 5.94
CA ARG A 97 -25.05 22.96 6.19
C ARG A 97 -24.94 21.90 7.28
N PRO A 98 -24.46 22.26 8.49
CA PRO A 98 -24.21 21.30 9.55
C PRO A 98 -25.47 20.55 9.99
N ASP A 99 -26.64 21.15 9.87
CA ASP A 99 -27.95 20.54 10.13
C ASP A 99 -28.19 19.28 9.28
N ILE A 100 -27.81 19.31 8.00
CA ILE A 100 -27.89 18.16 7.10
C ILE A 100 -26.71 17.22 7.31
N ALA A 101 -25.50 17.78 7.40
CA ALA A 101 -24.29 16.98 7.60
C ALA A 101 -24.37 16.08 8.85
N ASP A 102 -25.00 16.58 9.91
CA ASP A 102 -25.16 15.88 11.20
C ASP A 102 -26.08 14.66 11.13
N THR A 103 -26.89 14.55 10.07
CA THR A 103 -27.73 13.38 9.78
C THR A 103 -27.00 12.30 8.99
N ARG A 104 -25.77 12.56 8.51
CA ARG A 104 -25.02 11.63 7.66
C ARG A 104 -24.33 10.55 8.52
N PRO A 105 -24.38 9.26 8.15
CA PRO A 105 -23.73 8.18 8.90
C PRO A 105 -22.22 8.12 8.62
N VAL A 106 -21.46 8.97 9.32
CA VAL A 106 -20.02 9.16 9.10
C VAL A 106 -19.13 8.53 10.16
N PHE A 107 -19.64 8.27 11.37
CA PHE A 107 -18.83 7.73 12.48
C PHE A 107 -18.88 6.21 12.52
N LEU A 108 -17.76 5.54 12.26
CA LEU A 108 -17.64 4.09 12.38
C LEU A 108 -17.40 3.67 13.84
N ILE A 109 -18.36 2.98 14.45
CA ILE A 109 -18.22 2.42 15.82
C ILE A 109 -18.65 0.96 15.80
N HIS A 110 -17.71 0.05 16.09
CA HIS A 110 -17.94 -1.40 16.02
C HIS A 110 -17.54 -2.15 17.30
N HIS A 111 -16.90 -1.49 18.26
CA HIS A 111 -16.47 -2.14 19.50
C HIS A 111 -17.66 -2.33 20.45
N SER A 112 -17.99 -3.58 20.76
CA SER A 112 -19.18 -3.95 21.56
C SER A 112 -19.26 -3.21 22.88
N ASP A 113 -18.16 -3.14 23.63
CA ASP A 113 -18.17 -2.56 24.98
C ASP A 113 -18.32 -1.04 24.93
N LEU A 114 -17.83 -0.40 23.85
CA LEU A 114 -18.00 1.03 23.63
C LEU A 114 -19.44 1.36 23.25
N LEU A 115 -20.06 0.52 22.41
CA LEU A 115 -21.50 0.61 22.13
C LEU A 115 -22.33 0.37 23.39
N GLY A 116 -21.87 -0.57 24.22
CA GLY A 116 -22.24 -0.83 25.62
C GLY A 116 -22.39 0.45 26.44
N GLU A 117 -21.25 1.07 26.67
CA GLU A 117 -21.06 2.25 27.49
C GLU A 117 -21.86 3.45 26.97
N LEU A 118 -21.83 3.69 25.65
CA LEU A 118 -22.52 4.81 25.02
C LEU A 118 -24.02 4.57 24.82
N LYS A 119 -24.54 3.37 25.11
CA LYS A 119 -25.95 2.98 24.88
C LYS A 119 -26.39 3.20 23.43
N LEU A 120 -25.53 2.81 22.48
CA LEU A 120 -25.74 3.00 21.03
C LEU A 120 -26.03 1.69 20.29
N GLN A 121 -26.22 0.57 20.99
CA GLN A 121 -26.35 -0.77 20.41
C GLN A 121 -27.54 -0.92 19.46
N ASP A 122 -28.62 -0.17 19.67
CA ASP A 122 -29.84 -0.24 18.87
C ASP A 122 -29.98 0.90 17.85
N LYS A 123 -28.91 1.68 17.66
CA LYS A 123 -28.85 2.85 16.77
C LYS A 123 -27.88 2.62 15.61
N GLY A 124 -27.81 3.59 14.70
CA GLY A 124 -26.89 3.58 13.57
C GLY A 124 -27.32 2.66 12.43
N ILE A 125 -26.58 2.74 11.34
CA ILE A 125 -26.84 2.03 10.09
C ILE A 125 -25.81 0.91 9.93
N GLU A 126 -26.28 -0.32 9.80
CA GLU A 126 -25.42 -1.48 9.60
C GLU A 126 -25.15 -1.74 8.11
N LYS A 127 -23.87 -1.87 7.76
CA LYS A 127 -23.43 -2.14 6.39
C LYS A 127 -22.23 -3.07 6.39
N SER A 128 -22.42 -4.26 5.82
CA SER A 128 -21.37 -5.29 5.70
C SER A 128 -20.70 -5.66 7.03
N GLY A 129 -21.47 -5.74 8.11
CA GLY A 129 -20.98 -6.05 9.46
C GLY A 129 -20.27 -4.90 10.18
N LEU A 130 -20.25 -3.70 9.59
CA LEU A 130 -19.79 -2.47 10.22
C LEU A 130 -20.99 -1.56 10.51
N ARG A 131 -20.93 -0.80 11.60
CA ARG A 131 -22.03 0.08 12.01
C ARG A 131 -21.60 1.54 12.03
N TYR A 132 -22.39 2.38 11.39
CA TYR A 132 -22.12 3.80 11.19
C TYR A 132 -23.16 4.66 11.91
N TYR A 133 -22.71 5.70 12.60
CA TYR A 133 -23.55 6.61 13.38
C TYR A 133 -23.49 8.02 12.82
N THR A 134 -24.56 8.76 13.05
CA THR A 134 -24.69 10.18 12.70
C THR A 134 -24.18 11.06 13.86
N PHE A 135 -23.83 12.31 13.59
CA PHE A 135 -23.44 13.22 14.67
C PHE A 135 -24.62 13.47 15.63
N ASN A 136 -25.85 13.54 15.11
CA ASN A 136 -27.07 13.70 15.90
C ASN A 136 -27.29 12.55 16.90
N GLU A 137 -26.90 11.33 16.55
CA GLU A 137 -26.95 10.19 17.48
C GLU A 137 -25.89 10.26 18.59
N LEU A 138 -24.74 10.86 18.30
CA LEU A 138 -23.63 11.01 19.25
C LEU A 138 -23.76 12.24 20.16
N LYS A 139 -24.48 13.28 19.71
CA LYS A 139 -24.65 14.54 20.45
C LYS A 139 -25.12 14.34 21.91
N PRO A 140 -26.10 13.46 22.23
CA PRO A 140 -26.53 13.23 23.61
C PRO A 140 -25.48 12.57 24.51
N VAL A 141 -24.50 11.88 23.92
CA VAL A 141 -23.44 11.16 24.63
C VAL A 141 -22.06 11.82 24.46
N TYR A 142 -22.04 13.04 23.91
CA TYR A 142 -20.81 13.77 23.61
C TYR A 142 -19.89 13.91 24.83
N GLU A 143 -20.44 14.36 25.96
CA GLU A 143 -19.68 14.54 27.21
C GLU A 143 -19.05 13.23 27.69
N VAL A 144 -19.78 12.11 27.55
CA VAL A 144 -19.27 10.78 27.92
C VAL A 144 -18.10 10.38 27.00
N ILE A 145 -18.21 10.64 25.70
CA ILE A 145 -17.13 10.36 24.74
C ILE A 145 -15.88 11.18 25.09
N MET A 146 -16.04 12.47 25.42
CA MET A 146 -14.91 13.35 25.75
C MET A 146 -14.26 12.99 27.08
N ASP A 147 -15.03 12.74 28.14
CA ASP A 147 -14.51 12.32 29.45
C ASP A 147 -13.74 11.00 29.37
N GLN A 148 -14.31 10.00 28.68
CA GLN A 148 -13.64 8.71 28.47
C GLN A 148 -12.41 8.86 27.57
N GLY A 149 -12.47 9.70 26.54
CA GLY A 149 -11.33 10.00 25.67
C GLY A 149 -10.18 10.64 26.44
N GLN A 150 -10.48 11.62 27.29
CA GLN A 150 -9.48 12.27 28.14
C GLN A 150 -8.84 11.28 29.12
N LYS A 151 -9.62 10.38 29.72
CA LYS A 151 -9.09 9.30 30.58
C LYS A 151 -8.21 8.32 29.80
N ALA A 152 -8.59 7.97 28.58
CA ALA A 152 -7.79 7.11 27.71
C ALA A 152 -6.46 7.77 27.34
N ASP A 153 -6.47 9.07 27.01
CA ASP A 153 -5.28 9.83 26.60
C ASP A 153 -4.30 10.11 27.76
N GLN A 154 -4.72 9.96 29.02
CA GLN A 154 -3.82 9.97 30.19
C GLN A 154 -2.96 8.70 30.29
N VAL A 155 -3.37 7.61 29.64
CA VAL A 155 -2.62 6.36 29.57
C VAL A 155 -1.73 6.39 28.34
N LYS A 156 -0.48 5.96 28.48
CA LYS A 156 0.45 5.89 27.36
C LYS A 156 -0.12 5.01 26.24
N PRO A 157 0.01 5.39 24.96
CA PRO A 157 -0.59 4.64 23.85
C PRO A 157 -0.27 3.14 23.83
N GLU A 158 0.93 2.75 24.29
CA GLU A 158 1.37 1.34 24.35
C GLU A 158 0.64 0.54 25.44
N GLU A 159 0.24 1.21 26.53
CA GLU A 159 -0.42 0.62 27.69
C GLU A 159 -1.96 0.69 27.59
N GLN A 160 -2.48 1.44 26.62
CA GLN A 160 -3.93 1.55 26.40
C GLN A 160 -4.54 0.20 26.02
N THR A 161 -5.62 -0.15 26.72
CA THR A 161 -6.50 -1.27 26.38
C THR A 161 -7.14 -1.06 24.99
N THR A 162 -7.68 -2.14 24.41
CA THR A 162 -8.37 -2.04 23.11
C THR A 162 -9.58 -1.10 23.20
N PHE A 163 -10.32 -1.15 24.31
CA PHE A 163 -11.43 -0.23 24.59
C PHE A 163 -10.95 1.24 24.58
N GLN A 164 -9.91 1.56 25.36
CA GLN A 164 -9.34 2.92 25.43
C GLN A 164 -8.91 3.43 24.06
N LYS A 165 -8.25 2.59 23.24
CA LYS A 165 -7.86 2.95 21.86
C LYS A 165 -9.06 3.29 21.00
N GLN A 166 -10.16 2.55 21.12
CA GLN A 166 -11.39 2.84 20.38
C GLN A 166 -12.09 4.11 20.87
N VAL A 167 -12.07 4.36 22.19
CA VAL A 167 -12.59 5.61 22.78
C VAL A 167 -11.79 6.81 22.28
N SER A 168 -10.46 6.80 22.39
CA SER A 168 -9.60 7.88 21.89
C SER A 168 -9.80 8.10 20.38
N LYS A 169 -9.94 7.02 19.60
CA LYS A 169 -10.24 7.13 18.16
C LYS A 169 -11.58 7.84 17.90
N LEU A 170 -12.64 7.46 18.62
CA LEU A 170 -13.96 8.08 18.50
C LEU A 170 -13.93 9.54 18.96
N ALA A 171 -13.29 9.83 20.10
CA ALA A 171 -13.16 11.19 20.62
C ALA A 171 -12.43 12.10 19.61
N ASN A 172 -11.30 11.64 19.06
CA ASN A 172 -10.56 12.36 18.02
C ASN A 172 -11.40 12.58 16.75
N ALA A 173 -12.18 11.58 16.32
CA ALA A 173 -13.09 11.71 15.18
C ALA A 173 -14.17 12.78 15.42
N VAL A 174 -14.80 12.77 16.60
CA VAL A 174 -15.84 13.74 16.97
C VAL A 174 -15.26 15.15 17.11
N ILE A 175 -14.07 15.30 17.71
CA ILE A 175 -13.36 16.58 17.80
C ILE A 175 -13.04 17.09 16.39
N LEU A 176 -12.46 16.25 15.53
CA LEU A 176 -12.14 16.60 14.15
C LEU A 176 -13.39 17.10 13.41
N TYR A 177 -14.51 16.37 13.49
CA TYR A 177 -15.76 16.76 12.86
C TYR A 177 -16.24 18.15 13.31
N ARG A 178 -16.20 18.44 14.61
CA ARG A 178 -16.56 19.77 15.15
C ARG A 178 -15.61 20.87 14.67
N ARG A 179 -14.30 20.58 14.62
CA ARG A 179 -13.29 21.54 14.12
C ARG A 179 -13.48 21.85 12.63
N LEU A 180 -13.94 20.88 11.84
CA LEU A 180 -14.28 21.09 10.43
C LEU A 180 -15.46 22.05 10.29
N LYS A 181 -16.54 21.90 11.08
CA LYS A 181 -17.68 22.83 11.06
C LYS A 181 -17.25 24.30 11.23
N LEU A 182 -16.32 24.55 12.15
CA LEU A 182 -15.84 25.90 12.50
C LEU A 182 -14.71 26.41 11.58
N THR A 183 -14.45 25.75 10.46
CA THR A 183 -13.33 26.12 9.57
C THR A 183 -13.68 27.30 8.65
N LEU A 184 -14.92 27.38 8.17
CA LEU A 184 -15.33 28.37 7.15
C LEU A 184 -16.18 29.50 7.73
N GLU A 185 -17.17 29.17 8.57
CA GLU A 185 -18.10 30.12 9.17
C GLU A 185 -18.55 29.66 10.57
N PRO A 186 -19.20 30.54 11.37
CA PRO A 186 -19.78 30.16 12.65
C PRO A 186 -20.92 29.14 12.48
N GLU A 187 -21.03 28.20 13.41
CA GLU A 187 -22.08 27.18 13.37
C GLU A 187 -23.48 27.81 13.53
N GLY A 188 -24.39 27.49 12.60
CA GLY A 188 -25.81 27.89 12.68
C GLY A 188 -26.16 29.22 12.00
N VAL A 189 -25.21 29.85 11.31
CA VAL A 189 -25.46 31.04 10.49
C VAL A 189 -26.15 30.63 9.18
N GLU A 190 -27.16 31.39 8.72
CA GLU A 190 -27.85 31.14 7.44
C GLU A 190 -27.33 32.03 6.29
N ASP A 191 -26.89 33.25 6.61
CA ASP A 191 -26.35 34.23 5.65
C ASP A 191 -25.15 34.94 6.27
N PHE A 192 -24.00 34.28 6.20
CA PHE A 192 -22.79 34.80 6.81
C PHE A 192 -22.25 36.02 6.07
N SER A 193 -22.52 36.14 4.76
CA SER A 193 -22.20 37.35 4.00
C SER A 193 -22.92 38.60 4.55
N LYS A 194 -24.20 38.46 4.93
CA LYS A 194 -24.96 39.54 5.57
C LYS A 194 -24.43 39.86 6.96
N GLU A 195 -24.22 38.86 7.81
CA GLU A 195 -23.67 39.09 9.16
C GLU A 195 -22.29 39.76 9.12
N LEU A 196 -21.45 39.37 8.15
CA LEU A 196 -20.14 39.98 7.95
C LEU A 196 -20.23 41.45 7.50
N ALA A 197 -21.20 41.78 6.65
CA ALA A 197 -21.45 43.16 6.24
C ALA A 197 -21.95 44.02 7.42
N GLU A 198 -22.81 43.47 8.28
CA GLU A 198 -23.26 44.13 9.51
C GLU A 198 -22.11 44.32 10.51
N PHE A 199 -21.28 43.30 10.71
CA PHE A 199 -20.05 43.38 11.50
C PHE A 199 -19.13 44.50 10.97
N GLN A 200 -18.90 44.57 9.66
CA GLN A 200 -18.03 45.57 9.06
C GLN A 200 -18.58 47.00 9.24
N LYS A 201 -19.90 47.17 9.10
CA LYS A 201 -20.57 48.46 9.32
C LYS A 201 -20.44 48.94 10.77
N ASN A 202 -20.49 48.02 11.74
CA ASN A 202 -20.46 48.34 13.16
C ASN A 202 -19.05 48.51 13.75
N LEU A 203 -17.98 48.11 13.03
CA LEU A 203 -16.58 48.24 13.49
C LEU A 203 -16.19 49.65 13.93
N GLY A 204 -16.47 50.67 13.10
CA GLY A 204 -16.07 52.06 13.37
C GLY A 204 -16.69 52.62 14.67
N PRO A 205 -18.03 52.55 14.83
CA PRO A 205 -18.70 52.91 16.07
C PRO A 205 -18.14 52.19 17.31
N VAL A 206 -17.87 50.90 17.20
CA VAL A 206 -17.35 50.09 18.31
C VAL A 206 -15.92 50.48 18.69
N GLN A 207 -15.03 50.65 17.71
CA GLN A 207 -13.65 51.07 17.96
C GLN A 207 -13.61 52.44 18.65
N ALA A 208 -14.50 53.37 18.25
CA ALA A 208 -14.65 54.66 18.91
C ALA A 208 -15.15 54.52 20.35
N ALA A 209 -16.14 53.64 20.59
CA ALA A 209 -16.67 53.38 21.92
C ALA A 209 -15.63 52.74 22.86
N VAL A 210 -14.85 51.76 22.38
CA VAL A 210 -13.75 51.14 23.14
C VAL A 210 -12.67 52.16 23.46
N ALA A 211 -12.24 52.97 22.49
CA ALA A 211 -11.23 54.02 22.72
C ALA A 211 -11.71 55.12 23.68
N ALA A 212 -13.02 55.41 23.72
CA ALA A 212 -13.63 56.33 24.67
C ALA A 212 -13.68 55.72 26.08
N SER A 213 -14.05 54.43 26.20
CA SER A 213 -14.04 53.67 27.45
C SER A 213 -12.65 53.62 28.08
N GLU A 214 -11.59 53.33 27.30
CA GLU A 214 -10.20 53.30 27.79
C GLU A 214 -9.72 54.65 28.32
N LYS A 215 -10.29 55.76 27.80
CA LYS A 215 -9.98 57.14 28.21
C LYS A 215 -10.90 57.65 29.32
N GLY A 216 -11.77 56.80 29.89
CA GLY A 216 -12.71 57.17 30.94
C GLY A 216 -13.80 58.15 30.49
N LYS A 217 -14.10 58.23 29.18
CA LYS A 217 -15.16 59.08 28.63
C LYS A 217 -16.47 58.29 28.52
N GLU A 218 -17.60 59.00 28.48
CA GLU A 218 -18.87 58.37 28.09
C GLU A 218 -18.74 57.73 26.70
N PHE A 219 -19.27 56.51 26.58
CA PHE A 219 -19.18 55.71 25.36
C PHE A 219 -20.49 54.96 25.13
N ASP A 220 -20.72 54.58 23.88
CA ASP A 220 -21.89 53.80 23.49
C ASP A 220 -21.74 52.35 23.96
N GLN A 221 -22.42 52.01 25.06
CA GLN A 221 -22.41 50.65 25.62
C GLN A 221 -23.12 49.65 24.70
N GLU A 222 -24.11 50.08 23.93
CA GLU A 222 -24.87 49.19 23.04
C GLU A 222 -24.04 48.81 21.82
N ALA A 223 -23.26 49.77 21.29
CA ALA A 223 -22.26 49.47 20.27
C ALA A 223 -21.31 48.36 20.74
N VAL A 224 -20.75 48.46 21.94
CA VAL A 224 -19.84 47.42 22.48
C VAL A 224 -20.55 46.07 22.67
N ARG A 225 -21.79 46.07 23.18
CA ARG A 225 -22.59 44.84 23.36
C ARG A 225 -22.91 44.15 22.05
N SER A 226 -23.18 44.90 20.99
CA SER A 226 -23.50 44.36 19.65
C SER A 226 -22.36 43.49 19.07
N MET A 227 -21.13 43.65 19.56
CA MET A 227 -19.96 42.90 19.09
C MET A 227 -19.60 41.71 19.96
N ALA A 228 -20.24 41.51 21.12
CA ALA A 228 -19.90 40.43 22.04
C ALA A 228 -20.08 39.05 21.40
N VAL A 229 -21.21 38.82 20.73
CA VAL A 229 -21.53 37.53 20.08
C VAL A 229 -20.61 37.24 18.89
N PRO A 230 -20.45 38.15 17.90
CA PRO A 230 -19.52 37.92 16.78
C PRO A 230 -18.08 37.67 17.26
N VAL A 231 -17.59 38.45 18.22
CA VAL A 231 -16.22 38.28 18.74
C VAL A 231 -16.07 36.92 19.43
N GLN A 232 -17.05 36.48 20.21
CA GLN A 232 -17.03 35.16 20.84
C GLN A 232 -17.03 34.03 19.80
N GLN A 233 -17.86 34.13 18.76
CA GLN A 233 -17.91 33.16 17.66
C GLN A 233 -16.57 33.12 16.91
N PHE A 234 -15.99 34.27 16.59
CA PHE A 234 -14.70 34.34 15.90
C PHE A 234 -13.55 33.84 16.76
N GLN A 235 -13.61 34.01 18.08
CA GLN A 235 -12.67 33.39 19.03
C GLN A 235 -12.76 31.87 19.00
N LEU A 236 -13.97 31.31 19.04
CA LEU A 236 -14.17 29.87 18.91
C LEU A 236 -13.64 29.33 17.59
N MET A 237 -13.89 30.03 16.48
CA MET A 237 -13.31 29.67 15.17
C MET A 237 -11.78 29.78 15.16
N ALA A 238 -11.22 30.80 15.81
CA ALA A 238 -9.78 31.01 15.88
C ALA A 238 -9.07 29.87 16.63
N GLU A 239 -9.68 29.37 17.71
CA GLU A 239 -9.15 28.28 18.53
C GLU A 239 -9.42 26.89 17.94
N ALA A 240 -10.63 26.67 17.40
CA ALA A 240 -11.09 25.34 16.99
C ALA A 240 -10.92 25.07 15.49
N GLY A 241 -10.79 26.09 14.64
CA GLY A 241 -10.68 25.94 13.20
C GLY A 241 -9.63 24.89 12.81
N TYR A 242 -10.01 23.95 11.93
CA TYR A 242 -9.13 22.83 11.61
C TYR A 242 -8.00 23.24 10.67
N ALA A 243 -8.33 24.02 9.65
CA ALA A 243 -7.45 24.35 8.54
C ALA A 243 -7.16 25.85 8.43
N LEU A 244 -5.95 26.19 7.97
CA LEU A 244 -5.57 27.57 7.68
C LEU A 244 -5.88 27.84 6.21
N ILE A 245 -6.95 28.61 5.96
CA ILE A 245 -7.52 28.82 4.63
C ILE A 245 -7.41 30.29 4.15
N ILE A 246 -6.89 31.17 5.01
CA ILE A 246 -6.65 32.58 4.68
C ILE A 246 -5.15 32.77 4.35
N PRO A 247 -4.79 33.01 3.08
CA PRO A 247 -3.41 33.30 2.71
C PRO A 247 -3.01 34.72 3.13
N PRO A 248 -1.73 35.00 3.36
CA PRO A 248 -1.26 36.34 3.69
C PRO A 248 -1.42 37.31 2.51
N LEU A 249 -1.69 38.60 2.77
CA LEU A 249 -1.77 39.61 1.69
C LEU A 249 -0.45 39.81 0.95
N ASN A 250 0.68 39.69 1.66
CA ASN A 250 2.01 39.72 1.07
C ASN A 250 2.46 38.28 0.77
N PRO A 251 2.61 37.89 -0.51
CA PRO A 251 3.00 36.51 -0.88
C PRO A 251 4.44 36.16 -0.50
N GLN A 252 5.28 37.16 -0.25
CA GLN A 252 6.65 36.96 0.25
C GLN A 252 6.67 36.65 1.75
N ALA A 253 5.58 36.93 2.46
CA ALA A 253 5.42 36.47 3.83
C ALA A 253 5.37 34.93 3.82
N GLY A 254 6.16 34.30 4.69
CA GLY A 254 6.29 32.84 4.71
C GLY A 254 4.94 32.13 4.96
N ARG A 255 4.95 30.80 4.77
CA ARG A 255 3.77 29.94 4.96
C ARG A 255 3.22 30.00 6.38
N ASP A 256 4.04 30.35 7.36
CA ASP A 256 3.70 30.56 8.77
C ASP A 256 2.66 31.67 8.99
N ARG A 257 2.41 32.52 7.97
CA ARG A 257 1.47 33.64 8.04
C ARG A 257 0.08 33.32 7.49
N TRP A 258 -0.16 32.08 7.06
CA TRP A 258 -1.52 31.63 6.77
C TRP A 258 -2.33 31.54 8.06
N GLN A 259 -3.60 31.92 7.99
CA GLN A 259 -4.48 31.99 9.16
C GLN A 259 -5.77 31.20 8.91
N ASN A 260 -6.47 30.87 9.99
CA ASN A 260 -7.87 30.46 9.90
C ASN A 260 -8.79 31.69 9.81
N VAL A 261 -10.04 31.48 9.44
CA VAL A 261 -11.04 32.56 9.26
C VAL A 261 -11.24 33.36 10.56
N GLY A 262 -11.39 32.68 11.70
CA GLY A 262 -11.60 33.34 13.00
C GLY A 262 -10.48 34.30 13.37
N THR A 263 -9.22 33.90 13.19
CA THR A 263 -8.04 34.74 13.46
C THR A 263 -8.03 35.97 12.55
N SER A 264 -8.35 35.80 11.27
CA SER A 264 -8.41 36.92 10.31
C SER A 264 -9.55 37.91 10.64
N LEU A 265 -10.70 37.39 11.10
CA LEU A 265 -11.83 38.21 11.54
C LEU A 265 -11.52 38.97 12.84
N LEU A 266 -10.84 38.34 13.80
CA LEU A 266 -10.36 39.02 15.00
C LEU A 266 -9.30 40.08 14.69
N GLU A 267 -8.43 39.83 13.71
CA GLU A 267 -7.46 40.83 13.23
C GLU A 267 -8.15 42.03 12.60
N THR A 268 -9.28 41.82 11.90
CA THR A 268 -10.10 42.89 11.33
C THR A 268 -10.60 43.87 12.40
N PHE A 269 -10.90 43.38 13.61
CA PHE A 269 -11.25 44.24 14.74
C PHE A 269 -10.12 45.21 15.13
N ARG A 270 -8.87 44.79 14.96
CA ARG A 270 -7.67 45.59 15.28
C ARG A 270 -7.28 46.53 14.13
N THR A 271 -7.34 46.04 12.89
CA THR A 271 -6.86 46.77 11.71
C THR A 271 -7.93 47.65 11.07
N GLY A 272 -9.22 47.37 11.33
CA GLY A 272 -10.35 48.02 10.66
C GLY A 272 -10.57 47.55 9.21
N HIS A 273 -9.77 46.59 8.71
CA HIS A 273 -9.81 46.15 7.33
C HIS A 273 -10.06 44.65 7.23
N LEU A 274 -11.16 44.29 6.56
CA LEU A 274 -11.51 42.91 6.29
C LEU A 274 -10.58 42.31 5.23
N HIS A 275 -10.10 41.10 5.48
CA HIS A 275 -9.27 40.39 4.51
C HIS A 275 -10.10 39.94 3.29
N PRO A 276 -9.70 40.24 2.03
CA PRO A 276 -10.51 39.92 0.84
C PRO A 276 -10.87 38.44 0.68
N ALA A 277 -9.95 37.54 1.07
CA ALA A 277 -10.22 36.10 1.02
C ALA A 277 -11.44 35.69 1.87
N VAL A 278 -11.68 36.37 3.00
CA VAL A 278 -12.84 36.09 3.85
C VAL A 278 -14.13 36.44 3.12
N THR A 279 -14.17 37.57 2.40
CA THR A 279 -15.34 37.96 1.60
C THR A 279 -15.68 36.92 0.53
N PHE A 280 -14.69 36.41 -0.20
CA PHE A 280 -14.94 35.35 -1.19
C PHE A 280 -15.43 34.05 -0.55
N LEU A 281 -14.77 33.60 0.52
CA LEU A 281 -15.09 32.37 1.22
C LEU A 281 -16.49 32.39 1.85
N THR A 282 -16.90 33.52 2.44
CA THR A 282 -18.26 33.71 2.96
C THR A 282 -19.32 33.74 1.87
N THR A 283 -19.01 34.32 0.70
CA THR A 283 -19.91 34.31 -0.46
C THR A 283 -20.10 32.88 -0.98
N ILE A 284 -19.01 32.09 -1.06
CA ILE A 284 -19.06 30.67 -1.42
C ILE A 284 -19.93 29.89 -0.42
N ALA A 285 -19.73 30.12 0.88
CA ALA A 285 -20.48 29.44 1.95
C ALA A 285 -21.98 29.74 1.87
N THR A 286 -22.33 31.03 1.86
CA THR A 286 -23.71 31.52 1.77
C THR A 286 -24.40 31.02 0.51
N ALA A 287 -23.75 31.09 -0.65
CA ALA A 287 -24.34 30.62 -1.91
C ALA A 287 -24.61 29.12 -1.91
N TYR A 288 -23.74 28.31 -1.29
CA TYR A 288 -23.97 26.87 -1.15
C TYR A 288 -25.12 26.56 -0.19
N GLN A 289 -25.18 27.26 0.95
CA GLN A 289 -26.25 27.09 1.93
C GLN A 289 -27.62 27.46 1.37
N GLN A 290 -27.70 28.56 0.60
CA GLN A 290 -28.91 29.00 -0.11
C GLN A 290 -29.22 28.19 -1.38
N GLN A 291 -28.40 27.17 -1.69
CA GLN A 291 -28.55 26.33 -2.88
C GLN A 291 -28.52 27.11 -4.21
N SER A 292 -27.77 28.22 -4.26
CA SER A 292 -27.60 29.06 -5.44
C SER A 292 -26.36 28.65 -6.23
N ALA A 293 -26.51 27.69 -7.16
CA ALA A 293 -25.39 27.15 -7.92
C ALA A 293 -24.66 28.20 -8.78
N SER A 294 -25.38 29.12 -9.41
CA SER A 294 -24.77 30.17 -10.24
C SER A 294 -23.87 31.10 -9.42
N GLN A 295 -24.35 31.55 -8.26
CA GLN A 295 -23.58 32.42 -7.36
C GLN A 295 -22.41 31.68 -6.74
N PHE A 296 -22.59 30.40 -6.38
CA PHE A 296 -21.50 29.57 -5.87
C PHE A 296 -20.38 29.42 -6.91
N ASN A 297 -20.74 29.06 -8.14
CA ASN A 297 -19.78 28.85 -9.23
C ASN A 297 -19.01 30.15 -9.53
N GLU A 298 -19.73 31.27 -9.61
CA GLU A 298 -19.12 32.59 -9.83
C GLU A 298 -18.18 32.97 -8.67
N ALA A 299 -18.58 32.77 -7.41
CA ALA A 299 -17.75 33.10 -6.25
C ALA A 299 -16.47 32.26 -6.18
N VAL A 300 -16.55 30.96 -6.53
CA VAL A 300 -15.38 30.09 -6.64
C VAL A 300 -14.43 30.57 -7.74
N ASP A 301 -14.96 30.94 -8.91
CA ASP A 301 -14.16 31.42 -10.04
C ASP A 301 -13.49 32.77 -9.73
N GLN A 302 -14.22 33.69 -9.10
CA GLN A 302 -13.68 34.98 -8.66
C GLN A 302 -12.58 34.81 -7.60
N TYR A 303 -12.74 33.87 -6.66
CA TYR A 303 -11.71 33.60 -5.65
C TYR A 303 -10.45 33.01 -6.28
N GLN A 304 -10.59 32.09 -7.24
CA GLN A 304 -9.45 31.56 -7.99
C GLN A 304 -8.75 32.67 -8.80
N ALA A 305 -9.52 33.56 -9.42
CA ALA A 305 -8.99 34.71 -10.16
C ALA A 305 -8.22 35.67 -9.23
N TRP A 306 -8.71 35.88 -8.00
CA TRP A 306 -8.02 36.68 -6.99
C TRP A 306 -6.72 36.02 -6.49
N LEU A 307 -6.71 34.70 -6.32
CA LEU A 307 -5.52 33.94 -5.93
C LEU A 307 -4.47 33.87 -7.04
N ALA A 308 -4.86 33.86 -8.32
CA ALA A 308 -3.99 33.56 -9.45
C ALA A 308 -2.71 34.43 -9.57
N PRO A 309 -2.74 35.77 -9.38
CA PRO A 309 -1.56 36.61 -9.53
C PRO A 309 -0.45 36.31 -8.50
N ASN A 310 -0.86 35.98 -7.27
CA ASN A 310 0.02 35.94 -6.10
C ASN A 310 0.27 34.53 -5.55
N PHE A 311 -0.64 33.58 -5.82
CA PHE A 311 -0.65 32.21 -5.30
C PHE A 311 -0.74 31.17 -6.41
N ALA A 312 -0.22 31.48 -7.61
CA ALA A 312 -0.21 30.57 -8.76
C ALA A 312 0.44 29.21 -8.44
N ARG A 313 1.49 29.20 -7.60
CA ARG A 313 2.21 27.99 -7.21
C ARG A 313 1.33 27.09 -6.35
N GLU A 314 0.66 27.66 -5.36
CA GLU A 314 -0.26 27.00 -4.43
C GLU A 314 -1.47 26.46 -5.18
N LEU A 315 -2.08 27.25 -6.08
CA LEU A 315 -3.16 26.82 -6.95
C LEU A 315 -2.74 25.65 -7.86
N ARG A 316 -1.58 25.74 -8.51
CA ARG A 316 -1.07 24.66 -9.35
C ARG A 316 -0.82 23.39 -8.54
N LYS A 317 -0.28 23.52 -7.33
CA LYS A 317 -0.07 22.38 -6.42
C LYS A 317 -1.40 21.74 -6.00
N GLY A 318 -2.38 22.54 -5.57
CA GLY A 318 -3.72 22.08 -5.19
C GLY A 318 -4.41 21.32 -6.32
N ARG A 319 -4.39 21.87 -7.54
CA ARG A 319 -4.92 21.19 -8.74
C ARG A 319 -4.22 19.87 -9.05
N ALA A 320 -2.89 19.85 -8.98
CA ALA A 320 -2.11 18.66 -9.26
C ALA A 320 -2.36 17.54 -8.23
N GLU A 321 -2.44 17.88 -6.95
CA GLU A 321 -2.74 16.91 -5.89
C GLU A 321 -4.19 16.41 -5.95
N PHE A 322 -5.15 17.29 -6.23
CA PHE A 322 -6.54 16.90 -6.48
C PHE A 322 -6.62 15.87 -7.62
N TYR A 323 -5.94 16.15 -8.74
CA TYR A 323 -5.90 15.23 -9.88
C TYR A 323 -5.24 13.89 -9.49
N TYR A 324 -4.12 13.92 -8.77
CA TYR A 324 -3.47 12.71 -8.26
C TYR A 324 -4.40 11.85 -7.39
N ASN A 325 -5.15 12.47 -6.47
CA ASN A 325 -6.11 11.79 -5.60
C ASN A 325 -7.31 11.20 -6.38
N ASP A 326 -7.74 11.86 -7.46
CA ASP A 326 -8.86 11.40 -8.30
C ASP A 326 -8.46 10.24 -9.22
N VAL A 327 -7.21 10.24 -9.72
CA VAL A 327 -6.70 9.18 -10.62
C VAL A 327 -6.45 7.85 -9.89
N LYS A 328 -6.12 7.88 -8.60
CA LYS A 328 -5.92 6.67 -7.76
C LYS A 328 -5.03 5.60 -8.42
N ALA A 329 -3.92 6.02 -9.03
CA ALA A 329 -3.10 5.17 -9.90
C ALA A 329 -2.74 3.81 -9.28
N PHE A 330 -2.39 3.79 -8.00
CA PHE A 330 -2.01 2.56 -7.29
C PHE A 330 -3.17 1.57 -7.11
N LEU A 331 -4.41 2.04 -6.95
CA LEU A 331 -5.58 1.16 -6.85
C LEU A 331 -5.78 0.40 -8.17
N HIS A 332 -5.74 1.10 -9.30
CA HIS A 332 -5.88 0.49 -10.62
C HIS A 332 -4.68 -0.40 -10.97
N SER A 333 -3.45 0.01 -10.65
CA SER A 333 -2.28 -0.87 -10.79
C SER A 333 -2.43 -2.16 -9.98
N MET A 334 -2.92 -2.09 -8.74
CA MET A 334 -3.20 -3.26 -7.90
C MET A 334 -4.23 -4.19 -8.55
N ILE A 335 -5.32 -3.64 -9.11
CA ILE A 335 -6.33 -4.40 -9.87
C ILE A 335 -5.69 -5.09 -11.08
N ILE A 336 -4.89 -4.38 -11.88
CA ILE A 336 -4.25 -4.97 -13.07
C ILE A 336 -3.25 -6.06 -12.66
N TYR A 337 -2.50 -5.87 -11.56
CA TYR A 337 -1.58 -6.90 -11.07
C TYR A 337 -2.29 -8.17 -10.60
N ILE A 338 -3.42 -8.08 -9.91
CA ILE A 338 -4.18 -9.29 -9.52
C ILE A 338 -4.73 -10.03 -10.74
N PHE A 339 -5.22 -9.31 -11.77
CA PHE A 339 -5.62 -9.95 -13.03
C PHE A 339 -4.43 -10.61 -13.74
N ALA A 340 -3.28 -9.94 -13.80
CA ALA A 340 -2.06 -10.51 -14.37
C ALA A 340 -1.61 -11.77 -13.60
N LEU A 341 -1.74 -11.78 -12.27
CA LEU A 341 -1.45 -12.93 -11.43
C LEU A 341 -2.38 -14.11 -11.75
N LEU A 342 -3.68 -13.87 -11.86
CA LEU A 342 -4.66 -14.92 -12.22
C LEU A 342 -4.36 -15.52 -13.60
N LEU A 343 -4.02 -14.69 -14.58
CA LEU A 343 -3.62 -15.15 -15.92
C LEU A 343 -2.30 -15.93 -15.89
N ALA A 344 -1.32 -15.49 -15.10
CA ALA A 344 -0.06 -16.21 -14.95
C ALA A 344 -0.24 -17.57 -14.24
N GLY A 345 -1.09 -17.64 -13.21
CA GLY A 345 -1.48 -18.90 -12.56
C GLY A 345 -2.21 -19.83 -13.53
N GLY A 346 -3.17 -19.31 -14.30
CA GLY A 346 -3.87 -20.05 -15.35
C GLY A 346 -2.92 -20.59 -16.43
N ALA A 347 -1.90 -19.80 -16.82
CA ALA A 347 -0.87 -20.24 -17.76
C ALA A 347 -0.07 -21.44 -17.21
N LEU A 348 0.30 -21.41 -15.93
CA LEU A 348 1.02 -22.52 -15.27
C LEU A 348 0.18 -23.80 -15.21
N LEU A 349 -1.11 -23.69 -14.83
CA LEU A 349 -2.01 -24.84 -14.72
C LEU A 349 -2.32 -25.50 -16.07
N THR A 350 -2.49 -24.69 -17.12
CA THR A 350 -2.86 -25.16 -18.46
C THR A 350 -1.67 -25.58 -19.32
N PHE A 351 -0.43 -25.34 -18.87
CA PHE A 351 0.79 -25.58 -19.64
C PHE A 351 0.95 -27.01 -20.16
N SER A 352 0.53 -28.00 -19.39
CA SER A 352 0.65 -29.42 -19.75
C SER A 352 -0.52 -29.97 -20.57
N VAL A 353 -1.68 -29.32 -20.50
CA VAL A 353 -2.94 -29.81 -21.09
C VAL A 353 -3.28 -29.07 -22.38
N VAL A 354 -3.13 -27.73 -22.41
CA VAL A 354 -3.50 -26.88 -23.54
C VAL A 354 -2.40 -25.83 -23.82
N PRO A 355 -1.30 -26.20 -24.50
CA PRO A 355 -0.12 -25.33 -24.65
C PRO A 355 -0.40 -23.99 -25.35
N ASN A 356 -1.30 -23.97 -26.35
CA ASN A 356 -1.65 -22.74 -27.07
C ASN A 356 -2.41 -21.74 -26.20
N LEU A 357 -3.27 -22.23 -25.29
CA LEU A 357 -3.98 -21.39 -24.33
C LEU A 357 -3.01 -20.88 -23.26
N SER A 358 -2.16 -21.76 -22.73
CA SER A 358 -1.12 -21.40 -21.75
C SER A 358 -0.20 -20.28 -22.26
N GLU A 359 0.28 -20.37 -23.50
CA GLU A 359 1.11 -19.32 -24.10
C GLU A 359 0.34 -17.99 -24.28
N THR A 360 -0.95 -18.07 -24.58
CA THR A 360 -1.82 -16.89 -24.72
C THR A 360 -2.03 -16.19 -23.38
N LEU A 361 -2.34 -16.96 -22.33
CA LEU A 361 -2.49 -16.46 -20.97
C LEU A 361 -1.19 -15.85 -20.45
N ARG A 362 -0.05 -16.51 -20.72
CA ARG A 362 1.29 -16.01 -20.36
C ARG A 362 1.59 -14.65 -21.01
N ARG A 363 1.33 -14.51 -22.32
CA ARG A 363 1.51 -13.23 -23.03
C ARG A 363 0.60 -12.14 -22.49
N SER A 364 -0.65 -12.49 -22.21
CA SER A 364 -1.63 -11.57 -21.63
C SER A 364 -1.15 -11.07 -20.26
N ALA A 365 -0.72 -11.98 -19.38
CA ALA A 365 -0.13 -11.63 -18.09
C ALA A 365 1.11 -10.75 -18.23
N PHE A 366 2.02 -11.06 -19.16
CA PHE A 366 3.22 -10.25 -19.42
C PHE A 366 2.88 -8.80 -19.76
N TYR A 367 1.98 -8.58 -20.73
CA TYR A 367 1.61 -7.22 -21.13
C TYR A 367 0.84 -6.47 -20.03
N LEU A 368 0.01 -7.17 -19.26
CA LEU A 368 -0.67 -6.55 -18.11
C LEU A 368 0.32 -6.15 -17.00
N VAL A 369 1.35 -6.95 -16.71
CA VAL A 369 2.40 -6.55 -15.76
C VAL A 369 3.11 -5.29 -16.24
N ILE A 370 3.43 -5.19 -17.53
CA ILE A 370 4.04 -3.97 -18.10
C ILE A 370 3.09 -2.78 -17.97
N LEU A 371 1.82 -2.94 -18.35
CA LEU A 371 0.82 -1.88 -18.25
C LEU A 371 0.64 -1.39 -16.80
N ALA A 372 0.46 -2.33 -15.87
CA ALA A 372 0.37 -2.04 -14.45
C ALA A 372 1.61 -1.31 -13.92
N TRP A 373 2.80 -1.75 -14.35
CA TRP A 373 4.07 -1.13 -13.96
C TRP A 373 4.25 0.28 -14.52
N CYS A 374 3.84 0.53 -15.78
CA CYS A 374 3.86 1.87 -16.34
C CYS A 374 2.94 2.82 -15.56
N PHE A 375 1.73 2.37 -15.19
CA PHE A 375 0.80 3.20 -14.42
C PHE A 375 1.22 3.36 -12.95
N HIS A 376 1.82 2.33 -12.36
CA HIS A 376 2.45 2.38 -11.05
C HIS A 376 3.60 3.40 -11.05
N THR A 377 4.45 3.37 -12.08
CA THR A 377 5.54 4.34 -12.28
C THR A 377 5.01 5.75 -12.43
N PHE A 378 3.93 5.95 -13.20
CA PHE A 378 3.25 7.25 -13.29
C PHE A 378 2.82 7.75 -11.90
N GLY A 379 2.13 6.92 -11.11
CA GLY A 379 1.71 7.27 -9.75
C GLY A 379 2.89 7.61 -8.83
N LEU A 380 3.98 6.85 -8.91
CA LEU A 380 5.18 7.07 -8.10
C LEU A 380 5.90 8.38 -8.48
N VAL A 381 6.16 8.60 -9.77
CA VAL A 381 6.85 9.79 -10.28
C VAL A 381 6.01 11.05 -10.03
N PHE A 382 4.70 10.98 -10.25
CA PHE A 382 3.82 12.11 -10.00
C PHE A 382 3.80 12.48 -8.52
N ARG A 383 3.79 11.47 -7.64
CA ARG A 383 3.94 11.70 -6.19
C ARG A 383 5.26 12.36 -5.83
N MET A 384 6.38 11.90 -6.39
CA MET A 384 7.70 12.52 -6.17
C MET A 384 7.70 13.99 -6.60
N ALA A 385 7.06 14.31 -7.73
CA ALA A 385 6.92 15.68 -8.21
C ALA A 385 6.05 16.56 -7.28
N LEU A 386 4.99 16.00 -6.69
CA LEU A 386 4.11 16.69 -5.74
C LEU A 386 4.79 16.96 -4.39
N GLU A 387 5.50 15.97 -3.85
CA GLU A 387 6.21 16.08 -2.58
C GLU A 387 7.52 16.89 -2.71
N GLY A 388 8.10 16.95 -3.92
CA GLY A 388 9.43 17.53 -4.14
C GLY A 388 10.54 16.70 -3.50
N ARG A 389 10.29 15.41 -3.31
CA ARG A 389 11.16 14.47 -2.58
C ARG A 389 11.31 13.16 -3.37
N PRO A 390 12.44 12.45 -3.19
CA PRO A 390 12.62 11.09 -3.71
C PRO A 390 11.57 10.13 -3.12
N PRO A 391 11.41 8.92 -3.71
CA PRO A 391 10.50 7.92 -3.14
C PRO A 391 10.97 7.49 -1.74
N VAL A 392 10.08 6.85 -0.96
CA VAL A 392 10.41 6.28 0.37
C VAL A 392 10.50 7.34 1.49
N THR A 393 9.61 8.33 1.49
CA THR A 393 9.44 9.35 2.54
C THR A 393 8.77 8.83 3.83
N ASN A 394 7.98 7.76 3.76
CA ASN A 394 7.28 7.15 4.88
C ASN A 394 6.94 5.68 4.57
N LEU A 395 6.40 4.94 5.54
CA LEU A 395 6.07 3.51 5.38
C LEU A 395 5.17 3.21 4.17
N TYR A 396 4.22 4.11 3.89
CA TYR A 396 3.32 3.99 2.74
C TYR A 396 4.09 4.06 1.41
N SER A 397 4.91 5.11 1.23
CA SER A 397 5.69 5.28 0.00
C SER A 397 6.82 4.26 -0.15
N SER A 398 7.35 3.74 0.97
CA SER A 398 8.26 2.59 0.99
C SER A 398 7.62 1.33 0.42
N ALA A 399 6.40 0.98 0.84
CA ALA A 399 5.70 -0.21 0.35
C ALA A 399 5.46 -0.14 -1.16
N ILE A 400 5.04 1.02 -1.67
CA ILE A 400 4.86 1.27 -3.10
C ILE A 400 6.19 1.07 -3.85
N PHE A 401 7.27 1.69 -3.36
CA PHE A 401 8.57 1.61 -4.01
C PHE A 401 9.14 0.19 -4.03
N ILE A 402 9.00 -0.59 -2.95
CA ILE A 402 9.40 -2.00 -2.91
C ILE A 402 8.64 -2.80 -3.97
N GLY A 403 7.31 -2.62 -4.06
CA GLY A 403 6.49 -3.22 -5.09
C GLY A 403 6.97 -2.89 -6.50
N TRP A 404 7.24 -1.62 -6.75
CA TRP A 404 7.77 -1.16 -8.03
C TRP A 404 9.13 -1.82 -8.37
N ALA A 405 10.07 -1.83 -7.43
CA ALA A 405 11.40 -2.39 -7.63
C ALA A 405 11.37 -3.92 -7.84
N THR A 406 10.54 -4.64 -7.09
CA THR A 406 10.35 -6.09 -7.25
C THR A 406 9.74 -6.46 -8.60
N VAL A 407 8.80 -5.65 -9.11
CA VAL A 407 8.24 -5.83 -10.46
C VAL A 407 9.32 -5.61 -11.53
N VAL A 408 10.15 -4.57 -11.41
CA VAL A 408 11.29 -4.35 -12.34
C VAL A 408 12.22 -5.56 -12.33
N LEU A 409 12.59 -6.06 -11.15
CA LEU A 409 13.45 -7.24 -11.03
C LEU A 409 12.77 -8.47 -11.65
N GLY A 410 11.47 -8.67 -11.43
CA GLY A 410 10.67 -9.72 -12.07
C GLY A 410 10.69 -9.63 -13.59
N LEU A 411 10.55 -8.43 -14.17
CA LEU A 411 10.62 -8.21 -15.62
C LEU A 411 12.02 -8.50 -16.18
N VAL A 412 13.08 -8.12 -15.45
CA VAL A 412 14.48 -8.45 -15.81
C VAL A 412 14.70 -9.97 -15.80
N LEU A 413 14.21 -10.66 -14.77
CA LEU A 413 14.29 -12.13 -14.70
C LEU A 413 13.52 -12.78 -15.86
N GLU A 414 12.33 -12.28 -16.19
CA GLU A 414 11.57 -12.77 -17.34
C GLU A 414 12.33 -12.56 -18.66
N ARG A 415 13.01 -11.43 -18.81
CA ARG A 415 13.82 -11.13 -20.00
C ARG A 415 15.01 -12.07 -20.18
N ILE A 416 15.61 -12.53 -19.07
CA ILE A 416 16.78 -13.41 -19.04
C ILE A 416 16.36 -14.88 -19.20
N TYR A 417 15.39 -15.35 -18.39
CA TYR A 417 15.07 -16.78 -18.27
C TYR A 417 13.82 -17.23 -19.05
N ARG A 418 12.96 -16.28 -19.48
CA ARG A 418 11.78 -16.52 -20.35
C ARG A 418 10.89 -17.69 -19.92
N ALA A 419 10.67 -17.84 -18.62
CA ALA A 419 9.98 -18.99 -18.02
C ALA A 419 8.66 -18.62 -17.34
N SER A 420 8.13 -17.40 -17.52
CA SER A 420 6.95 -16.84 -16.81
C SER A 420 7.13 -16.63 -15.31
N ILE A 421 8.26 -17.06 -14.74
CA ILE A 421 8.57 -16.98 -13.31
C ILE A 421 8.64 -15.52 -12.87
N GLY A 422 9.27 -14.67 -13.69
CA GLY A 422 9.40 -13.25 -13.39
C GLY A 422 8.05 -12.52 -13.38
N ILE A 423 7.12 -12.95 -14.23
CA ILE A 423 5.75 -12.41 -14.30
C ILE A 423 4.96 -12.79 -13.04
N VAL A 424 5.04 -14.05 -12.61
CA VAL A 424 4.35 -14.51 -11.39
C VAL A 424 4.89 -13.77 -10.17
N VAL A 425 6.21 -13.73 -9.99
CA VAL A 425 6.81 -13.06 -8.84
C VAL A 425 6.54 -11.56 -8.85
N GLY A 426 6.66 -10.91 -10.01
CA GLY A 426 6.35 -9.48 -10.17
C GLY A 426 4.88 -9.16 -9.88
N SER A 427 3.94 -9.96 -10.38
CA SER A 427 2.50 -9.73 -10.16
C SER A 427 2.09 -9.98 -8.70
N VAL A 428 2.60 -11.04 -8.05
CA VAL A 428 2.39 -11.26 -6.60
C VAL A 428 2.96 -10.10 -5.79
N ALA A 429 4.22 -9.75 -6.01
CA ALA A 429 4.89 -8.71 -5.23
C ALA A 429 4.20 -7.36 -5.43
N GLY A 430 3.96 -6.94 -6.68
CA GLY A 430 3.28 -5.70 -7.01
C GLY A 430 1.87 -5.59 -6.43
N PHE A 431 1.10 -6.69 -6.42
CA PHE A 431 -0.21 -6.73 -5.78
C PHE A 431 -0.12 -6.60 -4.25
N VAL A 432 0.67 -7.47 -3.60
CA VAL A 432 0.75 -7.55 -2.13
C VAL A 432 1.28 -6.26 -1.52
N THR A 433 2.31 -5.64 -2.12
CA THR A 433 2.86 -4.40 -1.57
C THR A 433 1.93 -3.21 -1.74
N LEU A 434 1.16 -3.15 -2.85
CA LEU A 434 0.14 -2.12 -3.03
C LEU A 434 -1.05 -2.33 -2.11
N LEU A 435 -1.40 -3.58 -1.77
CA LEU A 435 -2.40 -3.89 -0.76
C LEU A 435 -1.94 -3.43 0.64
N ILE A 436 -0.67 -3.68 0.99
CA ILE A 436 -0.08 -3.16 2.23
C ILE A 436 -0.13 -1.64 2.26
N ALA A 437 0.26 -0.97 1.16
CA ALA A 437 0.16 0.48 1.04
C ALA A 437 -1.28 0.98 1.19
N HIS A 438 -2.26 0.30 0.59
CA HIS A 438 -3.67 0.64 0.73
C HIS A 438 -4.13 0.61 2.19
N ASN A 439 -3.74 -0.43 2.95
CA ASN A 439 -4.06 -0.53 4.38
C ASN A 439 -3.34 0.54 5.22
N LEU A 440 -2.10 0.91 4.88
CA LEU A 440 -1.39 2.01 5.53
C LEU A 440 -2.07 3.37 5.26
N ALA A 441 -2.67 3.55 4.08
CA ALA A 441 -3.37 4.78 3.72
C ALA A 441 -4.68 5.01 4.50
N LEU A 442 -5.25 3.98 5.12
CA LEU A 442 -6.44 4.12 5.97
C LEU A 442 -6.17 4.96 7.23
N GLY A 443 -4.91 5.17 7.60
CA GLY A 443 -4.50 5.97 8.77
C GLY A 443 -4.61 7.48 8.60
N GLY A 444 -4.87 8.02 7.40
CA GLY A 444 -5.00 9.46 7.16
C GLY A 444 -4.10 9.97 6.03
N ASP A 445 -3.49 11.16 6.23
CA ASP A 445 -2.71 11.82 5.17
C ASP A 445 -1.42 11.04 4.85
N THR A 446 -1.41 10.38 3.70
CA THR A 446 -0.24 9.64 3.25
C THR A 446 0.91 10.53 2.82
N MET A 447 0.70 11.81 2.54
CA MET A 447 1.71 12.76 2.01
C MET A 447 2.52 13.45 3.11
N GLU A 448 2.27 13.11 4.38
CA GLU A 448 3.07 13.57 5.49
C GLU A 448 4.43 12.85 5.56
N MET A 449 5.48 13.61 5.84
CA MET A 449 6.80 13.08 6.09
C MET A 449 6.94 12.76 7.57
N LEU A 450 7.48 11.57 7.90
CA LEU A 450 7.90 11.28 9.26
C LEU A 450 9.04 12.25 9.63
N ARG A 451 8.87 13.04 10.72
CA ARG A 451 9.81 14.10 11.22
C ARG A 451 11.17 13.59 11.72
N ALA A 452 11.53 12.39 11.32
CA ALA A 452 12.68 11.64 11.74
C ALA A 452 13.99 12.12 11.10
N VAL A 453 14.56 13.26 11.53
CA VAL A 453 15.97 13.71 11.43
C VAL A 453 16.73 13.52 10.08
N LEU A 454 16.08 13.15 8.98
CA LEU A 454 16.60 13.23 7.61
C LEU A 454 16.12 14.53 6.98
N ASP A 455 16.68 15.64 7.43
CA ASP A 455 16.26 16.96 6.94
C ASP A 455 16.69 17.19 5.47
N THR A 456 17.63 16.40 4.95
CA THR A 456 18.17 16.57 3.58
C THR A 456 17.64 15.54 2.58
N ASN A 457 17.21 16.05 1.41
CA ASN A 457 16.79 15.22 0.28
C ASN A 457 17.92 14.29 -0.24
N PHE A 458 19.18 14.62 0.03
CA PHE A 458 20.34 13.82 -0.41
C PHE A 458 20.35 12.43 0.23
N TRP A 459 20.24 12.35 1.56
CA TRP A 459 20.28 11.07 2.28
C TRP A 459 19.03 10.23 2.04
N LEU A 460 17.88 10.90 1.92
CA LEU A 460 16.64 10.24 1.54
C LEU A 460 16.75 9.62 0.13
N ALA A 461 17.36 10.33 -0.83
CA ALA A 461 17.50 9.85 -2.20
C ALA A 461 18.56 8.74 -2.37
N THR A 462 19.55 8.69 -1.48
CA THR A 462 20.71 7.78 -1.61
C THR A 462 20.59 6.61 -0.64
N HIS A 463 20.82 6.83 0.66
CA HIS A 463 20.81 5.80 1.68
C HIS A 463 19.51 5.00 1.69
N VAL A 464 18.36 5.68 1.83
CA VAL A 464 17.06 5.04 2.04
C VAL A 464 16.63 4.27 0.78
N VAL A 465 16.86 4.82 -0.40
CA VAL A 465 16.57 4.13 -1.67
C VAL A 465 17.46 2.90 -1.85
N VAL A 466 18.77 3.02 -1.62
CA VAL A 466 19.73 1.90 -1.78
C VAL A 466 19.42 0.77 -0.80
N VAL A 467 19.17 1.07 0.48
CA VAL A 467 18.85 0.02 1.47
C VAL A 467 17.52 -0.66 1.15
N THR A 468 16.52 0.11 0.68
CA THR A 468 15.21 -0.42 0.30
C THR A 468 15.28 -1.31 -0.94
N LEU A 469 16.17 -1.03 -1.90
CA LEU A 469 16.45 -1.96 -3.02
C LEU A 469 17.04 -3.30 -2.54
N GLY A 470 17.87 -3.27 -1.48
CA GLY A 470 18.35 -4.49 -0.82
C GLY A 470 17.21 -5.30 -0.19
N TYR A 471 16.27 -4.63 0.47
CA TYR A 471 15.10 -5.27 1.07
C TYR A 471 14.19 -5.88 0.02
N ALA A 472 13.87 -5.12 -1.03
CA ALA A 472 13.09 -5.58 -2.17
C ALA A 472 13.71 -6.83 -2.82
N SER A 473 15.04 -6.85 -2.97
CA SER A 473 15.76 -7.98 -3.55
C SER A 473 15.72 -9.23 -2.66
N THR A 474 15.85 -9.04 -1.34
CA THR A 474 15.70 -10.15 -0.38
C THR A 474 14.29 -10.74 -0.46
N PHE A 475 13.25 -9.90 -0.56
CA PHE A 475 11.87 -10.35 -0.76
C PHE A 475 11.67 -11.13 -2.07
N VAL A 476 12.27 -10.67 -3.19
CA VAL A 476 12.19 -11.40 -4.46
C VAL A 476 12.88 -12.76 -4.37
N ALA A 477 14.04 -12.85 -3.72
CA ALA A 477 14.74 -14.11 -3.49
C ALA A 477 13.86 -15.10 -2.70
N GLY A 478 13.22 -14.63 -1.64
CA GLY A 478 12.28 -15.45 -0.86
C GLY A 478 11.03 -15.85 -1.65
N LEU A 479 10.42 -14.95 -2.42
CA LEU A 479 9.26 -15.27 -3.26
C LEU A 479 9.59 -16.33 -4.34
N LEU A 480 10.77 -16.23 -4.97
CA LEU A 480 11.24 -17.26 -5.90
C LEU A 480 11.49 -18.60 -5.20
N ALA A 481 11.96 -18.57 -3.96
CA ALA A 481 12.16 -19.77 -3.15
C ALA A 481 10.84 -20.43 -2.74
N ILE A 482 9.83 -19.63 -2.36
CA ILE A 482 8.45 -20.12 -2.13
C ILE A 482 7.92 -20.77 -3.40
N LEU A 483 8.07 -20.12 -4.56
CA LEU A 483 7.65 -20.68 -5.85
C LEU A 483 8.39 -22.00 -6.15
N TYR A 484 9.70 -22.09 -5.88
CA TYR A 484 10.46 -23.33 -6.05
C TYR A 484 9.87 -24.47 -5.21
N ILE A 485 9.60 -24.22 -3.92
CA ILE A 485 9.07 -25.23 -2.98
C ILE A 485 7.67 -25.66 -3.44
N PHE A 486 6.82 -24.71 -3.77
CA PHE A 486 5.48 -24.96 -4.31
C PHE A 486 5.53 -25.82 -5.59
N LEU A 487 6.35 -25.43 -6.57
CA LEU A 487 6.48 -26.17 -7.82
C LEU A 487 7.03 -27.58 -7.59
N GLY A 488 7.96 -27.74 -6.67
CA GLY A 488 8.56 -29.03 -6.36
C GLY A 488 7.62 -30.02 -5.68
N LEU A 489 6.79 -29.54 -4.75
CA LEU A 489 5.83 -30.35 -4.00
C LEU A 489 4.58 -30.67 -4.81
N PHE A 490 4.07 -29.71 -5.58
CA PHE A 490 2.73 -29.81 -6.18
C PHE A 490 2.72 -30.03 -7.69
N THR A 491 3.87 -29.94 -8.36
CA THR A 491 3.94 -30.11 -9.81
C THR A 491 5.14 -30.96 -10.21
N PRO A 492 5.15 -31.53 -11.43
CA PRO A 492 6.34 -32.15 -11.99
C PRO A 492 7.32 -31.14 -12.65
N LEU A 493 7.02 -29.83 -12.60
CA LEU A 493 7.66 -28.83 -13.44
C LEU A 493 9.13 -28.58 -13.08
N LEU A 494 9.54 -28.79 -11.82
CA LEU A 494 10.88 -28.46 -11.35
C LEU A 494 11.97 -29.32 -12.00
N SER A 495 11.61 -30.52 -12.44
CA SER A 495 12.47 -31.46 -13.16
C SER A 495 12.51 -31.24 -14.68
N ARG A 496 11.67 -30.36 -15.23
CA ARG A 496 11.66 -30.09 -16.68
C ARG A 496 12.85 -29.24 -17.09
N LYS A 497 13.39 -29.55 -18.27
CA LYS A 497 14.44 -28.76 -18.94
C LYS A 497 13.84 -27.51 -19.57
N ILE A 498 14.51 -26.38 -19.39
CA ILE A 498 14.19 -25.10 -20.02
C ILE A 498 15.26 -24.81 -21.09
N GLY A 499 14.85 -24.34 -22.28
CA GLY A 499 15.77 -23.90 -23.33
C GLY A 499 15.46 -24.35 -24.76
N ALA A 500 14.45 -25.20 -25.00
CA ALA A 500 14.12 -25.65 -26.35
C ALA A 500 13.24 -24.63 -27.11
N ARG A 501 13.74 -24.11 -28.23
CA ARG A 501 12.89 -23.63 -29.33
C ARG A 501 12.04 -24.83 -29.77
N PRO A 502 10.73 -24.72 -30.02
CA PRO A 502 9.99 -25.81 -30.63
C PRO A 502 10.69 -26.13 -31.94
N ALA A 503 11.21 -27.35 -32.09
CA ALA A 503 11.71 -27.80 -33.38
C ALA A 503 10.55 -27.62 -34.36
N ALA A 504 10.77 -26.82 -35.40
CA ALA A 504 9.87 -26.82 -36.54
C ALA A 504 9.71 -28.28 -36.97
N GLU A 505 8.45 -28.71 -37.16
CA GLU A 505 8.10 -30.04 -37.66
C GLU A 505 9.08 -30.41 -38.78
N ALA A 506 9.87 -31.45 -38.55
CA ALA A 506 10.74 -31.98 -39.59
C ALA A 506 9.84 -32.35 -40.78
N PRO A 507 10.08 -31.82 -41.99
CA PRO A 507 9.27 -32.19 -43.13
C PRO A 507 9.41 -33.69 -43.35
N THR A 508 8.28 -34.35 -43.38
CA THR A 508 8.11 -35.77 -43.70
C THR A 508 8.99 -36.16 -44.88
N ALA A 509 9.84 -37.17 -44.66
CA ALA A 509 10.75 -37.72 -45.65
C ALA A 509 9.98 -38.14 -46.91
N VAL A 510 10.18 -37.40 -48.00
CA VAL A 510 9.83 -37.86 -49.35
C VAL A 510 11.04 -38.60 -49.90
N THR A 511 10.90 -39.92 -50.01
CA THR A 511 11.78 -40.81 -50.76
C THR A 511 12.02 -40.30 -52.17
N LYS A 512 13.27 -40.00 -52.52
CA LYS A 512 13.76 -39.98 -53.91
C LYS A 512 15.06 -40.76 -54.03
N THR A 513 15.05 -41.62 -55.03
CA THR A 513 16.04 -42.61 -55.48
C THR A 513 17.39 -42.00 -55.91
N PRO A 514 18.47 -42.79 -56.00
CA PRO A 514 19.83 -42.28 -56.19
C PRO A 514 20.17 -42.08 -57.66
N ARG A 515 20.87 -40.99 -57.99
CA ARG A 515 21.70 -40.89 -59.20
C ARG A 515 23.07 -40.32 -58.89
N THR A 516 24.02 -40.91 -59.60
CA THR A 516 25.48 -40.93 -59.52
C THR A 516 26.22 -39.66 -59.97
N ALA A 517 27.47 -39.54 -59.46
CA ALA A 517 28.68 -38.93 -60.05
C ALA A 517 28.70 -37.39 -60.24
N ALA A 518 29.79 -36.63 -60.06
CA ALA A 518 31.17 -36.85 -59.61
C ALA A 518 31.84 -35.48 -59.32
N LYS A 519 32.91 -35.54 -58.52
CA LYS A 519 34.16 -34.73 -58.56
C LYS A 519 34.20 -33.24 -58.13
N MET A 520 35.16 -33.03 -57.22
CA MET A 520 36.24 -32.02 -57.21
C MET A 520 36.10 -30.75 -56.35
N ALA A 521 36.80 -30.83 -55.21
CA ALA A 521 37.77 -29.88 -54.66
C ALA A 521 37.36 -28.41 -54.47
N ARG A 522 37.25 -28.03 -53.19
CA ARG A 522 38.03 -26.96 -52.55
C ARG A 522 37.74 -27.03 -51.05
N ASP A 523 38.78 -27.22 -50.25
CA ASP A 523 38.72 -26.97 -48.81
C ASP A 523 38.60 -25.47 -48.57
N PRO A 524 37.69 -25.04 -47.69
CA PRO A 524 38.01 -23.95 -46.79
C PRO A 524 37.81 -24.44 -45.35
N VAL A 525 38.91 -24.29 -44.59
CA VAL A 525 39.00 -24.16 -43.13
C VAL A 525 37.63 -24.03 -42.44
N PRO A 526 37.21 -24.96 -41.56
CA PRO A 526 36.04 -24.73 -40.74
C PRO A 526 36.38 -23.64 -39.72
N ALA A 527 35.88 -22.44 -39.97
CA ALA A 527 35.75 -21.42 -38.94
C ALA A 527 34.89 -22.01 -37.82
N THR A 528 35.52 -22.33 -36.69
CA THR A 528 34.89 -22.72 -35.44
C THR A 528 34.19 -21.50 -34.82
N ALA A 529 33.14 -21.01 -35.47
CA ALA A 529 32.16 -20.16 -34.81
C ALA A 529 31.29 -21.06 -33.93
N SER A 530 31.72 -21.29 -32.69
CA SER A 530 30.90 -21.88 -31.65
C SER A 530 29.76 -20.90 -31.31
N ALA A 531 28.71 -20.89 -32.14
CA ALA A 531 27.43 -20.30 -31.78
C ALA A 531 26.98 -20.99 -30.48
N GLY A 532 26.97 -20.24 -29.38
CA GLY A 532 26.74 -20.74 -28.03
C GLY A 532 25.54 -21.67 -27.98
N ARG A 533 25.80 -22.97 -27.79
CA ARG A 533 24.80 -24.00 -27.59
C ARG A 533 24.05 -23.62 -26.30
N ALA A 534 22.78 -23.25 -26.40
CA ALA A 534 21.96 -22.97 -25.22
C ALA A 534 21.99 -24.21 -24.32
N VAL A 535 22.62 -24.10 -23.15
CA VAL A 535 22.76 -25.21 -22.21
C VAL A 535 21.38 -25.56 -21.69
N GLU A 536 20.88 -26.75 -22.03
CA GLU A 536 19.67 -27.32 -21.43
C GLU A 536 19.84 -27.38 -19.91
N MET A 537 18.99 -26.67 -19.18
CA MET A 537 19.06 -26.60 -17.72
C MET A 537 17.71 -26.88 -17.09
N ASP A 538 17.70 -27.71 -16.04
CA ASP A 538 16.50 -28.01 -15.27
C ASP A 538 15.97 -26.73 -14.60
N LEU A 539 14.63 -26.58 -14.53
CA LEU A 539 13.97 -25.45 -13.86
C LEU A 539 14.47 -25.26 -12.41
N SER A 540 14.72 -26.37 -11.69
CA SER A 540 15.36 -26.33 -10.37
C SER A 540 16.65 -25.49 -10.36
N LYS A 541 17.55 -25.78 -11.30
CA LYS A 541 18.87 -25.15 -11.38
C LYS A 541 18.75 -23.70 -11.85
N ALA A 542 17.82 -23.43 -12.76
CA ALA A 542 17.51 -22.07 -13.19
C ALA A 542 17.05 -21.19 -12.02
N LEU A 543 16.05 -21.64 -11.25
CA LEU A 543 15.56 -20.93 -10.05
C LEU A 543 16.65 -20.76 -9.00
N SER A 544 17.51 -21.77 -8.81
CA SER A 544 18.62 -21.69 -7.87
C SER A 544 19.67 -20.66 -8.27
N LYS A 545 19.98 -20.56 -9.58
CA LYS A 545 20.86 -19.50 -10.10
C LYS A 545 20.22 -18.11 -9.98
N MET A 546 18.90 -17.99 -10.21
CA MET A 546 18.17 -16.74 -10.01
C MET A 546 18.25 -16.28 -8.55
N VAL A 547 17.85 -17.13 -7.61
CA VAL A 547 17.88 -16.83 -6.17
C VAL A 547 19.29 -16.44 -5.75
N TYR A 548 20.30 -17.21 -6.14
CA TYR A 548 21.70 -16.88 -5.82
C TYR A 548 22.11 -15.49 -6.34
N GLY A 549 21.83 -15.19 -7.62
CA GLY A 549 22.18 -13.89 -8.21
C GLY A 549 21.44 -12.72 -7.55
N ILE A 550 20.18 -12.91 -7.16
CA ILE A 550 19.40 -11.89 -6.46
C ILE A 550 19.90 -11.71 -5.03
N VAL A 551 20.31 -12.77 -4.35
CA VAL A 551 20.93 -12.65 -3.03
C VAL A 551 22.26 -11.87 -3.12
N CYS A 552 23.07 -12.07 -4.18
CA CYS A 552 24.26 -11.22 -4.39
C CYS A 552 23.89 -9.73 -4.50
N PHE A 553 22.84 -9.42 -5.26
CA PHE A 553 22.33 -8.05 -5.38
C PHE A 553 21.79 -7.53 -4.04
N ALA A 554 21.02 -8.35 -3.31
CA ALA A 554 20.51 -8.02 -1.99
C ALA A 554 21.64 -7.72 -1.01
N THR A 555 22.70 -8.54 -0.97
CA THR A 555 23.90 -8.29 -0.15
C THR A 555 24.55 -6.97 -0.50
N LEU A 556 24.78 -6.69 -1.80
CA LEU A 556 25.42 -5.45 -2.23
C LEU A 556 24.63 -4.21 -1.77
N PHE A 557 23.34 -4.16 -2.08
CA PHE A 557 22.50 -3.00 -1.77
C PHE A 557 22.21 -2.86 -0.28
N SER A 558 22.00 -3.96 0.45
CA SER A 558 21.84 -3.89 1.90
C SER A 558 23.13 -3.49 2.61
N PHE A 559 24.29 -3.96 2.17
CA PHE A 559 25.59 -3.58 2.74
C PHE A 559 25.90 -2.10 2.49
N VAL A 560 25.87 -1.68 1.22
CA VAL A 560 26.13 -0.27 0.86
C VAL A 560 25.11 0.64 1.52
N GLY A 561 23.83 0.25 1.53
CA GLY A 561 22.77 0.97 2.23
C GLY A 561 23.07 1.13 3.72
N THR A 562 23.48 0.05 4.41
CA THR A 562 23.82 0.09 5.84
C THR A 562 25.02 1.01 6.12
N VAL A 563 26.07 0.96 5.30
CA VAL A 563 27.23 1.86 5.42
C VAL A 563 26.84 3.32 5.19
N LEU A 564 26.06 3.61 4.15
CA LEU A 564 25.55 4.96 3.89
C LEU A 564 24.68 5.48 5.05
N GLY A 565 23.94 4.58 5.71
CA GLY A 565 23.16 4.90 6.91
C GLY A 565 24.03 5.33 8.08
N GLY A 566 25.15 4.63 8.30
CA GLY A 566 26.13 5.02 9.31
C GLY A 566 26.78 6.36 9.03
N ILE A 567 27.10 6.68 7.77
CA ILE A 567 27.64 8.01 7.40
C ILE A 567 26.60 9.10 7.66
N TRP A 568 25.33 8.85 7.34
CA TRP A 568 24.25 9.78 7.66
C TRP A 568 24.09 9.98 9.18
N ALA A 569 24.14 8.91 9.96
CA ALA A 569 24.03 8.97 11.41
C ALA A 569 25.19 9.77 12.03
N ASP A 570 26.41 9.63 11.48
CA ASP A 570 27.57 10.40 11.90
C ASP A 570 27.36 11.90 11.67
N GLN A 571 26.86 12.28 10.49
CA GLN A 571 26.58 13.67 10.16
C GLN A 571 25.44 14.29 10.96
N SER A 572 24.43 13.48 11.33
CA SER A 572 23.21 13.98 11.95
C SER A 572 23.24 13.93 13.48
N TRP A 573 23.88 12.90 14.04
CA TRP A 573 23.89 12.60 15.48
C TRP A 573 25.31 12.55 16.07
N GLY A 574 26.35 12.76 15.27
CA GLY A 574 27.74 12.73 15.73
C GLY A 574 28.28 11.34 16.02
N ARG A 575 27.60 10.27 15.56
CA ARG A 575 28.08 8.88 15.69
C ARG A 575 27.75 8.02 14.47
N PHE A 576 28.72 7.24 14.01
CA PHE A 576 28.53 6.31 12.89
C PHE A 576 27.61 5.12 13.21
N TRP A 577 27.63 4.62 14.45
CA TRP A 577 26.85 3.46 14.88
C TRP A 577 26.56 3.52 16.38
N GLY A 578 25.47 2.90 16.82
CA GLY A 578 25.01 2.94 18.21
C GLY A 578 24.14 1.76 18.62
N TRP A 579 24.11 0.68 17.83
CA TRP A 579 23.44 -0.59 18.16
C TRP A 579 21.94 -0.43 18.44
N ASP A 580 21.30 0.59 17.89
CA ASP A 580 19.86 0.72 18.03
C ASP A 580 19.13 -0.37 17.23
N PRO A 581 17.87 -0.69 17.58
CA PRO A 581 17.13 -1.76 16.91
C PRO A 581 17.08 -1.66 15.38
N LYS A 582 17.08 -0.46 14.77
CA LYS A 582 17.05 -0.32 13.30
C LYS A 582 18.41 -0.58 12.67
N GLU A 583 19.47 -0.05 13.26
CA GLU A 583 20.84 -0.34 12.86
C GLU A 583 21.10 -1.86 12.92
N ASN A 584 20.70 -2.52 14.01
CA ASN A 584 20.80 -3.97 14.17
C ASN A 584 19.95 -4.72 13.14
N GLY A 585 18.72 -4.26 12.89
CA GLY A 585 17.85 -4.83 11.86
C GLY A 585 18.48 -4.76 10.46
N ALA A 586 19.11 -3.64 10.11
CA ALA A 586 19.80 -3.49 8.83
C ALA A 586 21.01 -4.43 8.73
N LEU A 587 21.82 -4.52 9.80
CA LEU A 587 22.96 -5.42 9.88
C LEU A 587 22.56 -6.89 9.77
N LEU A 588 21.47 -7.31 10.43
CA LEU A 588 20.96 -8.69 10.36
C LEU A 588 20.65 -9.11 8.92
N ILE A 589 20.09 -8.22 8.09
CA ILE A 589 19.81 -8.51 6.68
C ILE A 589 21.11 -8.74 5.91
N VAL A 590 22.11 -7.88 6.13
CA VAL A 590 23.44 -8.03 5.49
C VAL A 590 24.07 -9.36 5.86
N LEU A 591 24.11 -9.67 7.16
CA LEU A 591 24.71 -10.90 7.67
C LEU A 591 23.97 -12.13 7.17
N TRP A 592 22.63 -12.11 7.14
CA TRP A 592 21.85 -13.22 6.65
C TRP A 592 22.07 -13.48 5.16
N ASN A 593 22.08 -12.42 4.34
CA ASN A 593 22.36 -12.54 2.91
C ASN A 593 23.80 -13.04 2.67
N ALA A 594 24.79 -12.56 3.43
CA ALA A 594 26.15 -13.08 3.37
C ALA A 594 26.24 -14.55 3.78
N LEU A 595 25.51 -14.98 4.82
CA LEU A 595 25.42 -16.37 5.27
C LEU A 595 24.86 -17.27 4.17
N ILE A 596 23.80 -16.86 3.47
CA ILE A 596 23.24 -17.60 2.34
C ILE A 596 24.32 -17.86 1.27
N LEU A 597 25.04 -16.80 0.88
CA LEU A 597 26.08 -16.89 -0.14
C LEU A 597 27.24 -17.78 0.32
N HIS A 598 27.68 -17.62 1.56
CA HIS A 598 28.77 -18.41 2.14
C HIS A 598 28.39 -19.89 2.22
N ALA A 599 27.19 -20.21 2.70
CA ALA A 599 26.71 -21.59 2.78
C ALA A 599 26.61 -22.25 1.39
N ARG A 600 26.20 -21.49 0.37
CA ARG A 600 26.12 -22.00 -1.01
C ARG A 600 27.51 -22.18 -1.63
N TRP A 601 28.40 -21.20 -1.45
CA TRP A 601 29.77 -21.26 -1.99
C TRP A 601 30.57 -22.38 -1.32
N GLY A 602 30.48 -22.51 0.00
CA GLY A 602 31.13 -23.59 0.77
C GLY A 602 30.53 -24.99 0.56
N GLY A 603 29.49 -25.13 -0.28
CA GLY A 603 28.85 -26.41 -0.57
C GLY A 603 28.01 -27.00 0.56
N LEU A 604 27.83 -26.26 1.67
CA LEU A 604 27.03 -26.66 2.83
C LEU A 604 25.55 -26.84 2.47
N VAL A 605 25.04 -26.01 1.56
CA VAL A 605 23.67 -26.09 1.07
C VAL A 605 23.58 -26.32 -0.44
N ARG A 606 22.71 -27.27 -0.80
CA ARG A 606 22.28 -27.50 -2.19
C ARG A 606 21.06 -26.64 -2.54
N GLU A 607 20.42 -26.89 -3.68
CA GLU A 607 19.31 -26.09 -4.22
C GLU A 607 18.20 -25.88 -3.18
N ARG A 608 17.74 -26.95 -2.52
CA ARG A 608 16.68 -26.87 -1.49
C ARG A 608 17.10 -26.08 -0.24
N GLY A 609 18.34 -26.26 0.22
CA GLY A 609 18.85 -25.51 1.37
C GLY A 609 18.97 -24.01 1.06
N LEU A 610 19.40 -23.66 -0.15
CA LEU A 610 19.40 -22.28 -0.64
C LEU A 610 17.98 -21.67 -0.60
N MET A 611 16.96 -22.43 -1.04
CA MET A 611 15.57 -21.96 -0.99
C MET A 611 15.11 -21.67 0.44
N ASN A 612 15.32 -22.61 1.37
CA ASN A 612 14.89 -22.43 2.76
C ASN A 612 15.56 -21.22 3.42
N LEU A 613 16.86 -21.01 3.19
CA LEU A 613 17.55 -19.84 3.72
C LEU A 613 17.06 -18.54 3.09
N ALA A 614 16.70 -18.55 1.80
CA ALA A 614 16.11 -17.40 1.12
C ALA A 614 14.69 -17.08 1.62
N VAL A 615 13.85 -18.09 1.91
CA VAL A 615 12.55 -17.90 2.58
C VAL A 615 12.74 -17.29 3.97
N PHE A 616 13.74 -17.75 4.74
CA PHE A 616 14.06 -17.14 6.03
C PHE A 616 14.57 -15.70 5.88
N GLY A 617 15.20 -15.36 4.75
CA GLY A 617 15.54 -13.98 4.42
C GLY A 617 14.33 -13.04 4.48
N ASN A 618 13.15 -13.48 4.03
CA ASN A 618 11.91 -12.71 4.17
C ASN A 618 11.54 -12.44 5.64
N VAL A 619 11.75 -13.42 6.53
CA VAL A 619 11.51 -13.27 7.97
C VAL A 619 12.42 -12.18 8.53
N VAL A 620 13.73 -12.27 8.26
CA VAL A 620 14.72 -11.28 8.72
C VAL A 620 14.39 -9.88 8.20
N THR A 621 14.09 -9.74 6.91
CA THR A 621 13.76 -8.44 6.30
C THR A 621 12.44 -7.88 6.82
N SER A 622 11.38 -8.69 6.95
CA SER A 622 10.09 -8.22 7.48
C SER A 622 10.18 -7.81 8.95
N PHE A 623 10.94 -8.53 9.77
CA PHE A 623 11.16 -8.16 11.17
C PHE A 623 11.98 -6.87 11.30
N SER A 624 13.04 -6.73 10.51
CA SER A 624 13.84 -5.51 10.46
C SER A 624 13.01 -4.29 10.03
N TRP A 625 12.14 -4.45 9.03
CA TRP A 625 11.36 -3.34 8.47
C TRP A 625 10.11 -2.99 9.30
N PHE A 626 9.34 -3.98 9.76
CA PHE A 626 8.12 -3.76 10.55
C PHE A 626 8.33 -3.98 12.05
N GLY A 627 8.95 -5.11 12.44
CA GLY A 627 9.07 -5.53 13.84
C GLY A 627 9.88 -4.56 14.68
N VAL A 628 10.95 -3.99 14.13
CA VAL A 628 11.78 -3.01 14.84
C VAL A 628 11.01 -1.73 15.20
N ASN A 629 10.13 -1.25 14.31
CA ASN A 629 9.30 -0.07 14.60
C ASN A 629 8.29 -0.35 15.74
N MET A 630 7.98 -1.62 16.01
CA MET A 630 7.05 -2.01 17.08
C MET A 630 7.74 -2.15 18.44
N LEU A 631 9.06 -2.16 18.50
CA LEU A 631 9.79 -2.26 19.76
C LEU A 631 9.72 -0.97 20.58
N GLY A 632 9.34 0.17 19.98
CA GLY A 632 9.19 1.44 20.69
C GLY A 632 10.50 2.03 21.23
N ILE A 633 11.64 1.39 20.97
CA ILE A 633 12.94 1.71 21.55
C ILE A 633 13.88 2.23 20.46
N GLY A 634 14.63 3.29 20.79
CA GLY A 634 15.66 3.88 19.95
C GLY A 634 15.22 5.16 19.25
N LEU A 635 16.19 5.98 18.86
CA LEU A 635 16.00 7.29 18.20
C LEU A 635 15.22 7.22 16.88
N HIS A 636 14.96 6.01 16.39
CA HIS A 636 14.34 5.71 15.12
C HIS A 636 12.88 5.20 15.19
N SER A 637 12.23 5.07 16.35
CA SER A 637 10.85 4.56 16.41
C SER A 637 9.85 5.63 15.92
N TYR A 638 9.22 5.43 14.76
CA TYR A 638 8.38 6.47 14.10
C TYR A 638 6.97 6.01 13.72
N GLY A 639 6.47 4.89 14.24
CA GLY A 639 5.15 4.41 13.85
C GLY A 639 4.66 3.25 14.70
N PHE A 640 3.77 3.56 15.65
CA PHE A 640 3.11 2.56 16.48
C PHE A 640 1.99 1.89 15.67
N MET A 641 2.15 0.58 15.41
CA MET A 641 1.12 -0.22 14.74
C MET A 641 0.86 -1.51 15.52
N ASP A 642 0.08 -1.43 16.61
CA ASP A 642 -0.35 -2.63 17.36
C ASP A 642 -1.07 -3.65 16.48
N ALA A 643 -1.81 -3.18 15.47
CA ALA A 643 -2.49 -4.04 14.51
C ALA A 643 -1.49 -4.79 13.61
N ALA A 644 -0.37 -4.18 13.22
CA ALA A 644 0.58 -4.79 12.31
C ALA A 644 1.44 -5.87 12.96
N PHE A 645 1.58 -5.88 14.30
CA PHE A 645 2.32 -6.95 14.99
C PHE A 645 1.70 -8.32 14.73
N LYS A 646 0.37 -8.42 14.84
CA LYS A 646 -0.35 -9.67 14.53
C LYS A 646 -0.08 -10.12 13.10
N TRP A 647 -0.16 -9.20 12.14
CA TRP A 647 0.11 -9.50 10.73
C TRP A 647 1.55 -9.93 10.47
N LEU A 648 2.52 -9.30 11.13
CA LEU A 648 3.92 -9.69 11.07
C LEU A 648 4.13 -11.10 11.62
N MET A 649 3.56 -11.43 12.79
CA MET A 649 3.67 -12.76 13.37
C MET A 649 3.01 -13.83 12.51
N MET A 650 1.84 -13.54 11.93
CA MET A 650 1.17 -14.42 10.96
C MET A 650 2.03 -14.66 9.72
N PHE A 651 2.67 -13.60 9.19
CA PHE A 651 3.58 -13.70 8.08
C PHE A 651 4.79 -14.59 8.42
N ILE A 652 5.44 -14.35 9.56
CA ILE A 652 6.60 -15.14 10.03
C ILE A 652 6.22 -16.61 10.20
N ALA A 653 5.09 -16.90 10.86
CA ALA A 653 4.59 -18.26 11.00
C ALA A 653 4.39 -18.93 9.64
N GLY A 654 3.77 -18.22 8.68
CA GLY A 654 3.62 -18.71 7.30
C GLY A 654 4.96 -19.00 6.61
N GLN A 655 5.96 -18.14 6.76
CA GLN A 655 7.31 -18.40 6.20
C GLN A 655 7.96 -19.65 6.84
N LEU A 656 7.82 -19.83 8.16
CA LEU A 656 8.34 -21.00 8.87
C LEU A 656 7.66 -22.31 8.43
N LEU A 657 6.35 -22.27 8.18
CA LEU A 657 5.62 -23.41 7.61
C LEU A 657 6.15 -23.78 6.22
N ILE A 658 6.40 -22.79 5.36
CA ILE A 658 6.97 -23.02 4.01
C ILE A 658 8.40 -23.57 4.10
N ILE A 659 9.20 -23.13 5.07
CA ILE A 659 10.52 -23.73 5.33
C ILE A 659 10.38 -25.20 5.73
N GLY A 660 9.41 -25.53 6.58
CA GLY A 660 9.05 -26.91 6.93
C GLY A 660 8.73 -27.76 5.69
N ASP A 661 7.89 -27.24 4.80
CA ASP A 661 7.56 -27.86 3.51
C ASP A 661 8.82 -28.08 2.64
N GLY A 662 9.72 -27.10 2.60
CA GLY A 662 10.99 -27.18 1.87
C GLY A 662 11.96 -28.25 2.43
N LEU A 663 11.83 -28.60 3.71
CA LEU A 663 12.64 -29.62 4.39
C LEU A 663 12.10 -31.05 4.21
N LEU A 664 10.90 -31.22 3.64
CA LEU A 664 10.31 -32.55 3.44
C LEU A 664 11.22 -33.49 2.61
N PRO A 665 11.18 -34.81 2.90
CA PRO A 665 11.91 -35.81 2.12
C PRO A 665 11.57 -35.75 0.62
N LYS A 666 12.53 -36.06 -0.26
CA LYS A 666 12.32 -35.99 -1.73
C LYS A 666 11.18 -36.89 -2.23
N SER A 667 10.82 -37.93 -1.49
CA SER A 667 9.66 -38.79 -1.78
C SER A 667 8.32 -38.03 -1.73
N CYS A 668 8.24 -36.95 -0.95
CA CYS A 668 7.07 -36.07 -0.88
C CYS A 668 7.02 -35.06 -2.04
N TRP A 669 8.13 -34.85 -2.75
CA TRP A 669 8.21 -33.88 -3.85
C TRP A 669 7.74 -34.53 -5.15
N GLN A 670 6.61 -34.07 -5.69
CA GLN A 670 6.06 -34.58 -6.94
C GLN A 670 7.07 -34.53 -8.09
N SER A 671 7.87 -33.46 -8.17
CA SER A 671 8.92 -33.29 -9.19
C SER A 671 10.02 -34.35 -9.14
N PHE A 672 10.21 -35.02 -8.01
CA PHE A 672 11.26 -36.03 -7.82
C PHE A 672 10.72 -37.44 -7.51
N SER A 673 9.40 -37.61 -7.54
CA SER A 673 8.72 -38.89 -7.29
C SER A 673 8.62 -39.78 -8.54
N SER A 674 8.76 -41.10 -8.36
CA SER A 674 8.67 -42.08 -9.46
C SER A 674 7.23 -42.18 -10.00
N PRO A 675 7.03 -42.55 -11.28
CA PRO A 675 5.69 -42.68 -11.89
C PRO A 675 4.73 -43.59 -11.10
N THR A 676 5.24 -44.64 -10.46
CA THR A 676 4.49 -45.59 -9.62
C THR A 676 4.07 -45.03 -8.26
N GLN A 677 4.75 -44.00 -7.74
CA GLN A 677 4.38 -43.28 -6.51
C GLN A 677 3.40 -42.11 -6.74
N ARG A 678 2.95 -41.87 -7.99
CA ARG A 678 2.02 -40.77 -8.32
C ARG A 678 0.56 -41.06 -7.90
N LEU A 679 0.25 -42.29 -7.46
CA LEU A 679 -1.09 -42.73 -7.05
C LEU A 679 -1.49 -42.34 -5.60
N GLY A 680 -0.97 -41.22 -5.09
CA GLY A 680 -1.30 -40.66 -3.76
C GLY A 680 -2.00 -39.31 -3.83
N LEU A 681 -2.79 -39.04 -4.88
CA LEU A 681 -3.44 -37.76 -5.13
C LEU A 681 -4.31 -37.23 -3.95
N PRO A 682 -5.19 -38.01 -3.29
CA PRO A 682 -6.17 -37.44 -2.35
C PRO A 682 -5.54 -36.87 -1.08
N VAL A 683 -4.55 -37.54 -0.48
CA VAL A 683 -3.88 -37.07 0.75
C VAL A 683 -3.09 -35.78 0.51
N ARG A 684 -2.53 -35.61 -0.70
CA ARG A 684 -1.71 -34.45 -1.09
C ARG A 684 -2.55 -33.23 -1.47
N TRP A 685 -3.71 -33.44 -2.10
CA TRP A 685 -4.70 -32.38 -2.32
C TRP A 685 -5.40 -31.97 -1.03
N CYS A 686 -5.63 -32.88 -0.08
CA CYS A 686 -6.09 -32.52 1.27
C CYS A 686 -5.07 -31.67 2.02
N ALA A 687 -3.77 -31.98 1.94
CA ALA A 687 -2.72 -31.14 2.53
C ALA A 687 -2.66 -29.73 1.90
N LEU A 688 -2.81 -29.63 0.57
CA LEU A 688 -2.86 -28.35 -0.13
C LEU A 688 -4.14 -27.57 0.19
N LEU A 689 -5.30 -28.20 0.18
CA LEU A 689 -6.57 -27.56 0.55
C LEU A 689 -6.53 -27.11 2.00
N LEU A 690 -5.93 -27.89 2.90
CA LEU A 690 -5.73 -27.51 4.29
C LEU A 690 -4.73 -26.35 4.42
N ASN A 691 -3.60 -26.35 3.70
CA ASN A 691 -2.62 -25.26 3.73
C ASN A 691 -3.14 -23.97 3.08
N VAL A 692 -3.81 -24.07 1.93
CA VAL A 692 -4.47 -22.95 1.26
C VAL A 692 -5.64 -22.46 2.11
N ALA A 693 -6.42 -23.34 2.74
CA ALA A 693 -7.47 -22.94 3.68
C ALA A 693 -6.89 -22.30 4.94
N VAL A 694 -5.81 -22.80 5.53
CA VAL A 694 -5.14 -22.19 6.69
C VAL A 694 -4.54 -20.84 6.33
N MET A 695 -3.88 -20.74 5.16
CA MET A 695 -3.25 -19.51 4.69
C MET A 695 -4.30 -18.46 4.28
N LEU A 696 -5.37 -18.85 3.58
CA LEU A 696 -6.50 -17.98 3.26
C LEU A 696 -7.35 -17.64 4.49
N MET A 697 -7.59 -18.58 5.42
CA MET A 697 -8.31 -18.31 6.67
C MET A 697 -7.51 -17.37 7.58
N GLY A 698 -6.19 -17.54 7.65
CA GLY A 698 -5.31 -16.60 8.34
C GLY A 698 -5.29 -15.22 7.68
N PHE A 699 -5.37 -15.17 6.35
CA PHE A 699 -5.37 -13.92 5.56
C PHE A 699 -6.71 -13.17 5.61
N PHE A 700 -7.85 -13.88 5.63
CA PHE A 700 -9.19 -13.28 5.56
C PHE A 700 -9.92 -13.19 6.91
N PHE A 701 -9.70 -14.11 7.84
CA PHE A 701 -10.50 -14.23 9.08
C PHE A 701 -9.70 -14.05 10.38
N GLY A 702 -8.36 -14.05 10.31
CA GLY A 702 -7.48 -13.93 11.48
C GLY A 702 -7.46 -15.18 12.38
N TYR A 703 -6.29 -15.54 12.91
CA TYR A 703 -6.10 -16.76 13.72
C TYR A 703 -6.73 -16.73 15.12
N ASN A 704 -7.40 -15.65 15.53
CA ASN A 704 -8.12 -15.60 16.81
C ASN A 704 -9.50 -16.28 16.75
N SER A 705 -9.91 -16.78 15.59
CA SER A 705 -11.09 -17.63 15.48
C SER A 705 -10.76 -19.06 15.93
N VAL A 706 -11.70 -19.71 16.62
CA VAL A 706 -11.62 -21.14 17.01
C VAL A 706 -11.26 -22.02 15.79
N LEU A 707 -11.73 -21.63 14.60
CA LEU A 707 -11.42 -22.26 13.33
C LEU A 707 -9.94 -22.15 12.93
N GLY A 708 -9.31 -20.99 13.13
CA GLY A 708 -7.89 -20.76 12.82
C GLY A 708 -6.93 -21.56 13.71
N ILE A 709 -7.21 -21.62 15.01
CA ILE A 709 -6.41 -22.41 15.98
C ILE A 709 -6.59 -23.92 15.74
N SER A 710 -7.83 -24.36 15.50
CA SER A 710 -8.13 -25.76 15.20
C SER A 710 -7.45 -26.22 13.92
N ALA A 711 -7.41 -25.38 12.88
CA ALA A 711 -6.74 -25.72 11.62
C ALA A 711 -5.20 -25.83 11.77
N LEU A 712 -4.58 -25.00 12.62
CA LEU A 712 -3.16 -25.06 12.95
C LEU A 712 -2.78 -26.33 13.74
N LEU A 713 -3.60 -26.71 14.72
CA LEU A 713 -3.40 -27.95 15.49
C LEU A 713 -3.58 -29.19 14.62
N VAL A 714 -4.60 -29.20 13.75
CA VAL A 714 -4.81 -30.28 12.76
C VAL A 714 -3.65 -30.37 11.78
N PHE A 715 -3.08 -29.24 11.35
CA PHE A 715 -1.88 -29.22 10.51
C PHE A 715 -0.66 -29.86 11.20
N PHE A 716 -0.34 -29.47 12.43
CA PHE A 716 0.81 -30.07 13.14
C PHE A 716 0.60 -31.56 13.45
N ALA A 717 -0.63 -31.97 13.76
CA ALA A 717 -0.98 -33.37 13.93
C ALA A 717 -0.83 -34.15 12.61
N PHE A 718 -1.24 -33.57 11.49
CA PHE A 718 -1.13 -34.16 10.15
C PHE A 718 0.34 -34.28 9.68
N VAL A 719 1.15 -33.23 9.87
CA VAL A 719 2.60 -33.27 9.56
C VAL A 719 3.32 -34.28 10.44
N GLY A 720 3.00 -34.31 11.74
CA GLY A 720 3.54 -35.31 12.68
C GLY A 720 3.22 -36.74 12.24
N THR A 721 1.97 -37.02 11.88
CA THR A 721 1.53 -38.35 11.39
C THR A 721 2.16 -38.72 10.05
N LEU A 722 2.35 -37.77 9.12
CA LEU A 722 3.04 -38.03 7.85
C LEU A 722 4.53 -38.36 8.05
N SER A 723 5.20 -37.65 8.96
CA SER A 723 6.61 -37.85 9.32
C SER A 723 6.82 -39.20 10.01
N LEU A 724 5.92 -39.58 10.92
CA LEU A 724 5.89 -40.90 11.56
C LEU A 724 5.60 -42.02 10.56
N ALA A 725 4.64 -41.84 9.66
CA ALA A 725 4.30 -42.84 8.63
C ALA A 725 5.46 -43.05 7.63
N THR A 726 6.19 -41.99 7.27
CA THR A 726 7.38 -42.12 6.42
C THR A 726 8.55 -42.76 7.15
N ALA A 727 8.76 -42.48 8.45
CA ALA A 727 9.76 -43.16 9.28
C ALA A 727 9.48 -44.66 9.43
N MET A 728 8.21 -45.06 9.54
CA MET A 728 7.82 -46.47 9.65
C MET A 728 7.84 -47.25 8.33
N SER A 729 7.85 -46.56 7.18
CA SER A 729 7.92 -47.19 5.84
C SER A 729 9.34 -47.55 5.38
N GLY A 730 10.37 -47.20 6.17
CA GLY A 730 11.75 -47.60 5.92
C GLY A 730 12.01 -49.02 6.42
N THR A 731 11.77 -50.03 5.57
CA THR A 731 12.25 -51.39 5.85
C THR A 731 13.78 -51.41 5.91
N PRO A 732 14.42 -52.01 6.94
CA PRO A 732 15.87 -52.18 6.96
C PRO A 732 16.27 -53.10 5.81
N THR A 733 17.00 -52.57 4.83
CA THR A 733 17.58 -53.38 3.76
C THR A 733 18.58 -54.35 4.36
N ALA A 734 18.37 -55.65 4.13
CA ALA A 734 19.30 -56.72 4.51
C ALA A 734 20.73 -56.40 4.01
N PRO A 735 21.78 -56.78 4.77
CA PRO A 735 23.16 -56.51 4.36
C PRO A 735 23.47 -57.21 3.03
N PRO A 736 24.28 -56.58 2.16
CA PRO A 736 24.61 -57.15 0.86
C PRO A 736 25.37 -58.47 1.02
N ALA A 737 24.98 -59.47 0.23
CA ALA A 737 25.67 -60.76 0.16
C ALA A 737 27.15 -60.55 -0.21
N PRO A 738 28.09 -61.32 0.37
CA PRO A 738 29.51 -61.17 0.09
C PRO A 738 29.80 -61.52 -1.38
N ALA A 739 30.60 -60.66 -2.02
CA ALA A 739 31.04 -60.84 -3.41
C ALA A 739 31.89 -62.11 -3.56
N PRO A 740 31.81 -62.83 -4.69
CA PRO A 740 32.61 -64.02 -4.92
C PRO A 740 34.09 -63.65 -5.06
N ASP A 741 34.92 -64.35 -4.28
CA ASP A 741 36.36 -64.18 -4.20
C ASP A 741 37.03 -64.45 -5.56
N ARG A 742 37.63 -63.42 -6.16
CA ARG A 742 38.54 -63.54 -7.30
C ARG A 742 39.97 -63.57 -6.79
N ARG A 743 40.39 -64.66 -6.15
CA ARG A 743 41.79 -65.01 -5.99
C ARG A 743 41.98 -66.53 -6.03
N GLY A 744 42.85 -66.97 -6.94
CA GLY A 744 43.54 -68.25 -6.81
C GLY A 744 43.14 -69.34 -7.79
N VAL A 745 43.48 -69.19 -9.07
CA VAL A 745 43.87 -70.36 -9.90
C VAL A 745 45.04 -69.96 -10.79
N THR A 746 46.25 -70.11 -10.26
CA THR A 746 47.46 -70.35 -11.05
C THR A 746 48.25 -71.46 -10.36
N ALA A 747 48.63 -72.44 -11.17
CA ALA A 747 49.65 -73.48 -10.96
C ALA A 747 49.24 -74.79 -10.24
N ALA A 748 49.09 -75.85 -11.04
CA ALA A 748 49.85 -77.09 -10.89
C ALA A 748 49.79 -77.94 -12.18
N SER A 749 50.91 -78.08 -12.90
CA SER A 749 51.65 -79.35 -13.05
C SER A 749 52.40 -79.44 -14.40
N SER A 750 53.67 -79.86 -14.28
CA SER A 750 54.65 -80.35 -15.27
C SER A 750 55.19 -79.39 -16.31
#